data_AF-A0A974WXI1-F1
#
_entry.id   AF-A0A974WXI1-F1
#
_cell.length_a   1.000
_cell.length_b   1.000
_cell.length_c   1.000
_cell.angle_alpha   90.00
_cell.angle_beta   90.00
_cell.angle_gamma   90.00
#
_symmetry.space_group_name_H-M   'P 1'
#
loop_
_entity.id
_entity.type
_entity.pdbx_description
1 polymer ?
#
loop_
_entity_poly.entity_id
_entity_poly.type
_entity_poly.pdbx_seq_one_letter_code
_entity_poly.pdbx_strand_id
1 'polypeptide(L)'
;MPASRTGRRFALATSLTALLAAPLAVVATAAPANAVPTDVQILATNDFHGRLLANGAEAGAAQFAGAVAQLEADHSGPTVFAAGGDLIGASTFDSFIQKDKPTLDALNAAGLDVSAAGNHEFDGGYADLVNRVMAPFDATGNPYGGATWQYIAANVRKKSDSSYALPDITARTPDPADASDGGTWTTTVGGVKVGFIGGVTEELSSLVSPTGIADVKVSSIIAETNAAADALKADGADLVILLVHEGAPTTKLADAQSNDNAFGRIVNGVDNDVSAIISGHTHLAYNHTINGRPVVSAGQYGTNLNKLVFSVDPDTDAVSVVSQEVVAAGTLALTAQAAIDLKAEVKQTVDAAVARGNVLGAAELGSVAGAFDRARLASGTENRGGESTLSNLVAEVQRWATSTPEAGAAQIAFMNPGGLRDDMRGVAGGFPAKLTYKQAANVQSFANTLVNMKMTGAQIKTLLEQQWQTNPGGPVPTRPFLRLGVSKGFFATYDPTRAEGDRVTGMWLDGKLIEPATQYSVTANSFLAGGGDNFRAFNQATAKRDTGKVDLQAMVDYMAQFAAKAPLAVNTNQQHVNVTWPAGAPRFYRLGQKVELALSSLAMTGPTDPKDAKLDVKVGDKGLDAQAVNNTLGTAVYDDYGTAAVSVKLKGKVRTGKQLITFTGPTTGTTFSLPIDVRKAKAALKVRTKPGRIVRGETRTRLKIKTSALGIAGVTGKVVVKVGGKKYTVKLKKGKAFVRLDRFAKAGKKKIVVSYAGSRKVRGAREVITVKVRRS
;
A
#
# COMPACT_ATOMS: atom_id res chain seq x y z
N MET A 1 -56.40 46.02 -74.36
CA MET A 1 -57.09 47.10 -75.09
C MET A 1 -57.54 48.17 -74.11
N PRO A 2 -57.56 49.45 -74.50
CA PRO A 2 -56.87 50.50 -73.75
C PRO A 2 -57.76 51.67 -73.31
N ALA A 3 -57.16 52.53 -72.48
CA ALA A 3 -57.41 53.99 -72.36
C ALA A 3 -58.80 54.39 -71.82
N SER A 4 -59.03 55.57 -71.22
CA SER A 4 -58.34 56.84 -71.27
C SER A 4 -58.84 57.75 -70.14
N ARG A 5 -57.91 58.51 -69.56
CA ARG A 5 -57.94 59.97 -69.29
C ARG A 5 -59.29 60.69 -69.14
N THR A 6 -59.37 61.56 -68.13
CA THR A 6 -59.50 63.05 -68.20
C THR A 6 -59.97 63.52 -66.80
N GLY A 7 -59.62 64.67 -66.22
CA GLY A 7 -58.88 65.87 -66.63
C GLY A 7 -59.23 67.00 -65.64
N ARG A 8 -58.53 68.14 -65.78
CA ARG A 8 -58.76 69.49 -65.17
C ARG A 8 -58.17 69.76 -63.79
N ARG A 9 -57.68 70.97 -63.47
CA ARG A 9 -57.00 72.09 -64.17
C ARG A 9 -56.76 73.12 -63.03
N PHE A 10 -55.54 73.65 -62.95
CA PHE A 10 -55.12 74.97 -62.44
C PHE A 10 -55.58 75.48 -61.05
N ALA A 11 -54.60 75.68 -60.17
CA ALA A 11 -54.39 76.97 -59.51
C ALA A 11 -52.87 77.18 -59.29
N LEU A 12 -52.38 78.32 -59.80
CA LEU A 12 -51.00 78.77 -59.78
C LEU A 12 -50.83 79.66 -58.53
N ALA A 13 -49.89 79.35 -57.64
CA ALA A 13 -49.40 80.27 -56.62
C ALA A 13 -47.87 80.21 -56.63
N THR A 14 -47.27 81.30 -57.10
CA THR A 14 -45.82 81.53 -57.13
C THR A 14 -45.37 82.15 -55.81
N SER A 15 -44.48 81.46 -55.10
CA SER A 15 -43.62 82.05 -54.05
C SER A 15 -42.27 81.34 -54.00
N LEU A 16 -41.25 82.07 -54.49
CA LEU A 16 -39.86 82.14 -54.03
C LEU A 16 -39.11 80.86 -53.62
N THR A 17 -38.21 80.44 -54.52
CA THR A 17 -36.91 79.78 -54.35
C THR A 17 -36.37 79.53 -52.93
N ALA A 18 -36.22 78.24 -52.59
CA ALA A 18 -35.09 77.71 -51.83
C ALA A 18 -34.70 76.33 -52.42
N LEU A 19 -33.50 76.25 -53.00
CA LEU A 19 -32.92 75.06 -53.58
C LEU A 19 -32.41 74.16 -52.43
N LEU A 20 -33.17 73.12 -52.05
CA LEU A 20 -32.63 72.02 -51.24
C LEU A 20 -32.68 70.74 -52.06
N ALA A 21 -31.50 70.23 -52.42
CA ALA A 21 -31.31 68.88 -52.91
C ALA A 21 -31.73 67.89 -51.81
N ALA A 22 -32.82 67.15 -52.02
CA ALA A 22 -33.15 66.00 -51.20
C ALA A 22 -32.30 64.81 -51.68
N PRO A 23 -31.40 64.25 -50.85
CA PRO A 23 -30.76 63.00 -51.19
C PRO A 23 -31.80 61.87 -51.08
N LEU A 24 -31.83 60.98 -52.07
CA LEU A 24 -32.39 59.64 -51.90
C LEU A 24 -31.70 59.02 -50.67
N ALA A 25 -32.43 58.85 -49.58
CA ALA A 25 -31.97 58.04 -48.47
C ALA A 25 -31.94 56.59 -48.94
N VAL A 26 -30.77 56.15 -49.41
CA VAL A 26 -30.41 54.73 -49.40
C VAL A 26 -30.40 54.36 -47.92
N VAL A 27 -31.44 53.66 -47.47
CA VAL A 27 -31.38 52.91 -46.21
C VAL A 27 -30.37 51.80 -46.47
N ALA A 28 -29.10 52.09 -46.21
CA ALA A 28 -28.12 51.04 -46.03
C ALA A 28 -28.57 50.29 -44.77
N THR A 29 -29.19 49.12 -44.96
CA THR A 29 -29.27 48.14 -43.89
C THR A 29 -27.85 47.86 -43.47
N ALA A 30 -27.43 48.42 -42.32
CA ALA A 30 -26.18 48.03 -41.70
C ALA A 30 -26.20 46.50 -41.61
N ALA A 31 -25.16 45.85 -42.13
CA ALA A 31 -24.94 44.44 -41.84
C ALA A 31 -25.01 44.28 -40.31
N PRO A 32 -25.65 43.21 -39.77
CA PRO A 32 -25.62 42.98 -38.34
C PRO A 32 -24.16 42.99 -37.91
N ALA A 33 -23.83 43.79 -36.89
CA ALA A 33 -22.52 43.72 -36.27
C ALA A 33 -22.38 42.29 -35.75
N ASN A 34 -21.39 41.53 -36.24
CA ASN A 34 -21.08 40.20 -35.71
C ASN A 34 -20.94 40.34 -34.19
N ALA A 35 -21.72 39.57 -33.44
CA ALA A 35 -21.64 39.63 -32.00
C ALA A 35 -20.25 39.13 -31.55
N VAL A 36 -19.68 39.80 -30.55
CA VAL A 36 -18.31 39.48 -30.09
C VAL A 36 -18.36 38.13 -29.38
N PRO A 37 -17.50 37.15 -29.75
CA PRO A 37 -17.41 35.88 -29.04
C PRO A 37 -17.19 36.07 -27.54
N THR A 38 -17.83 35.24 -26.73
CA THR A 38 -17.71 35.29 -25.27
C THR A 38 -16.71 34.23 -24.79
N ASP A 39 -15.70 34.67 -24.05
CA ASP A 39 -14.70 33.77 -23.47
C ASP A 39 -15.14 33.30 -22.08
N VAL A 40 -15.50 32.01 -21.98
CA VAL A 40 -15.90 31.34 -20.73
C VAL A 40 -14.74 30.56 -20.15
N GLN A 41 -14.40 30.83 -18.89
CA GLN A 41 -13.39 30.07 -18.14
C GLN A 41 -14.04 28.96 -17.34
N ILE A 42 -13.53 27.74 -17.47
CA ILE A 42 -13.82 26.62 -16.57
C ILE A 42 -12.57 26.37 -15.73
N LEU A 43 -12.66 26.72 -14.45
CA LEU A 43 -11.68 26.28 -13.46
C LEU A 43 -12.11 24.93 -12.92
N ALA A 44 -11.16 24.02 -12.70
CA ALA A 44 -11.51 22.70 -12.18
C ALA A 44 -10.49 22.09 -11.24
N THR A 45 -10.96 21.22 -10.35
CA THR A 45 -10.14 20.39 -9.48
C THR A 45 -10.70 18.98 -9.36
N ASN A 46 -10.00 18.08 -8.69
CA ASN A 46 -10.45 16.72 -8.41
C ASN A 46 -9.64 16.17 -7.22
N ASP A 47 -10.20 15.17 -6.54
CA ASP A 47 -9.52 14.39 -5.49
C ASP A 47 -8.95 15.27 -4.37
N PHE A 48 -9.70 16.29 -3.94
CA PHE A 48 -9.29 17.21 -2.87
C PHE A 48 -9.21 16.51 -1.52
N HIS A 49 -10.12 15.56 -1.24
CA HIS A 49 -10.11 14.64 -0.08
C HIS A 49 -9.76 15.34 1.24
N GLY A 50 -10.35 16.51 1.48
CA GLY A 50 -10.13 17.28 2.71
C GLY A 50 -8.69 17.61 3.09
N ARG A 51 -7.83 18.00 2.14
CA ARG A 51 -6.44 18.45 2.40
C ARG A 51 -6.45 19.92 2.81
N LEU A 52 -6.86 20.14 4.06
CA LEU A 52 -7.03 21.48 4.65
C LEU A 52 -5.70 22.22 4.85
N LEU A 53 -4.66 21.49 5.24
CA LEU A 53 -3.35 22.06 5.60
C LEU A 53 -2.36 22.00 4.46
N ALA A 54 -1.56 23.05 4.31
CA ALA A 54 -0.48 23.11 3.34
C ALA A 54 0.71 22.25 3.79
N ASN A 55 1.40 21.59 2.85
CA ASN A 55 2.65 20.87 3.13
C ASN A 55 3.77 21.16 2.11
N GLY A 56 3.59 22.18 1.27
CA GLY A 56 4.52 22.59 0.23
C GLY A 56 4.08 22.14 -1.15
N ALA A 57 3.78 20.86 -1.34
CA ALA A 57 3.18 20.36 -2.58
C ALA A 57 1.66 20.58 -2.59
N GLU A 58 1.00 20.22 -1.48
CA GLU A 58 -0.41 20.52 -1.23
C GLU A 58 -0.55 21.99 -0.85
N ALA A 59 -1.42 22.71 -1.56
CA ALA A 59 -1.67 24.13 -1.30
C ALA A 59 -2.29 24.35 0.09
N GLY A 60 -3.08 23.39 0.57
CA GLY A 60 -4.01 23.61 1.68
C GLY A 60 -5.21 24.45 1.24
N ALA A 61 -6.35 24.27 1.91
CA ALA A 61 -7.63 24.86 1.50
C ALA A 61 -7.58 26.39 1.37
N ALA A 62 -6.86 27.08 2.26
CA ALA A 62 -6.78 28.54 2.24
C ALA A 62 -6.05 29.10 1.01
N GLN A 63 -4.85 28.58 0.69
CA GLN A 63 -4.12 28.99 -0.51
C GLN A 63 -4.87 28.55 -1.77
N PHE A 64 -5.48 27.37 -1.74
CA PHE A 64 -6.27 26.86 -2.86
C PHE A 64 -7.45 27.76 -3.19
N ALA A 65 -8.25 28.17 -2.21
CA ALA A 65 -9.37 29.11 -2.41
C ALA A 65 -8.88 30.47 -2.95
N GLY A 66 -7.80 31.01 -2.39
CA GLY A 66 -7.17 32.21 -2.93
C GLY A 66 -6.70 32.04 -4.38
N ALA A 67 -6.18 30.86 -4.75
CA ALA A 67 -5.75 30.58 -6.11
C ALA A 67 -6.93 30.54 -7.10
N VAL A 68 -8.09 29.99 -6.70
CA VAL A 68 -9.33 30.04 -7.50
C VAL A 68 -9.72 31.51 -7.76
N ALA A 69 -9.87 32.30 -6.69
CA ALA A 69 -10.23 33.72 -6.82
C ALA A 69 -9.21 34.56 -7.60
N GLN A 70 -7.92 34.19 -7.55
CA GLN A 70 -6.90 34.86 -8.37
C GLN A 70 -7.09 34.56 -9.85
N LEU A 71 -7.31 33.30 -10.21
CA LEU A 71 -7.53 32.90 -11.61
C LEU A 71 -8.85 33.43 -12.16
N GLU A 72 -9.86 33.60 -11.32
CA GLU A 72 -11.08 34.35 -11.67
C GLU A 72 -10.78 35.81 -11.94
N ALA A 73 -10.03 36.49 -11.05
CA ALA A 73 -9.70 37.90 -11.21
C ALA A 73 -8.79 38.19 -12.43
N ASP A 74 -7.96 37.22 -12.82
CA ASP A 74 -7.10 37.30 -14.00
C ASP A 74 -7.88 37.10 -15.33
N HIS A 75 -9.14 36.64 -15.26
CA HIS A 75 -10.00 36.45 -16.43
C HIS A 75 -11.06 37.55 -16.52
N SER A 76 -11.26 38.11 -17.71
CA SER A 76 -12.23 39.20 -17.92
C SER A 76 -13.65 38.73 -18.26
N GLY A 77 -13.80 37.47 -18.65
CA GLY A 77 -15.09 36.84 -18.94
C GLY A 77 -15.66 36.07 -17.74
N PRO A 78 -16.82 35.43 -17.90
CA PRO A 78 -17.38 34.59 -16.84
C PRO A 78 -16.48 33.40 -16.50
N THR A 79 -16.50 33.00 -15.23
CA THR A 79 -15.86 31.77 -14.75
C THR A 79 -16.89 30.86 -14.11
N VAL A 80 -16.75 29.54 -14.30
CA VAL A 80 -17.41 28.50 -13.51
C VAL A 80 -16.32 27.66 -12.85
N PHE A 81 -16.45 27.43 -11.54
CA PHE A 81 -15.57 26.55 -10.80
C PHE A 81 -16.23 25.17 -10.60
N ALA A 82 -15.62 24.14 -11.19
CA ALA A 82 -16.13 22.78 -11.22
C ALA A 82 -15.18 21.77 -10.54
N ALA A 83 -15.68 20.56 -10.27
CA ALA A 83 -14.84 19.48 -9.76
C ALA A 83 -15.17 18.08 -10.29
N GLY A 84 -14.14 17.25 -10.40
CA GLY A 84 -14.22 15.85 -10.84
C GLY A 84 -14.50 14.84 -9.72
N GLY A 85 -15.01 15.26 -8.55
CA GLY A 85 -15.31 14.36 -7.41
C GLY A 85 -14.14 14.08 -6.47
N ASP A 86 -14.39 13.25 -5.45
CA ASP A 86 -13.50 12.94 -4.32
C ASP A 86 -12.99 14.18 -3.57
N LEU A 87 -13.91 15.09 -3.29
CA LEU A 87 -13.62 16.31 -2.54
C LEU A 87 -13.52 16.03 -1.03
N ILE A 88 -14.28 15.04 -0.58
CA ILE A 88 -14.36 14.53 0.79
C ILE A 88 -13.99 13.05 0.84
N GLY A 89 -13.96 12.44 2.03
CA GLY A 89 -13.47 11.06 2.20
C GLY A 89 -11.97 10.93 1.88
N ALA A 90 -11.35 9.82 2.30
CA ALA A 90 -9.88 9.69 2.39
C ALA A 90 -9.18 10.93 3.00
N SER A 91 -9.89 11.56 3.94
CA SER A 91 -9.52 12.86 4.47
C SER A 91 -8.39 12.81 5.48
N THR A 92 -7.57 13.87 5.48
CA THR A 92 -6.63 14.10 6.59
C THR A 92 -7.38 14.35 7.90
N PHE A 93 -6.71 14.08 9.01
CA PHE A 93 -7.32 13.98 10.33
C PHE A 93 -8.29 15.10 10.70
N ASP A 94 -7.89 16.36 10.49
CA ASP A 94 -8.68 17.50 10.93
C ASP A 94 -10.00 17.61 10.16
N SER A 95 -10.05 17.15 8.91
CA SER A 95 -11.30 17.05 8.16
C SER A 95 -12.09 15.78 8.51
N PHE A 96 -11.41 14.62 8.51
CA PHE A 96 -11.97 13.31 8.83
C PHE A 96 -12.75 13.29 10.16
N ILE A 97 -12.14 13.78 11.25
CA ILE A 97 -12.75 13.72 12.60
C ILE A 97 -13.98 14.62 12.74
N GLN A 98 -14.16 15.54 11.79
CA GLN A 98 -15.29 16.47 11.72
C GLN A 98 -16.25 16.12 10.58
N LYS A 99 -16.21 14.88 10.08
CA LYS A 99 -17.05 14.39 8.97
C LYS A 99 -16.98 15.30 7.74
N ASP A 100 -15.79 15.80 7.44
CA ASP A 100 -15.50 16.66 6.30
C ASP A 100 -16.17 18.04 6.28
N LYS A 101 -16.88 18.44 7.34
CA LYS A 101 -17.53 19.77 7.41
C LYS A 101 -16.57 20.93 7.10
N PRO A 102 -15.33 20.98 7.63
CA PRO A 102 -14.43 22.08 7.28
C PRO A 102 -14.00 22.10 5.82
N THR A 103 -14.02 20.93 5.15
CA THR A 103 -13.77 20.84 3.71
C THR A 103 -14.94 21.39 2.92
N LEU A 104 -16.17 21.04 3.29
CA LEU A 104 -17.38 21.62 2.71
C LEU A 104 -17.36 23.15 2.85
N ASP A 105 -17.06 23.65 4.05
CA ASP A 105 -17.01 25.09 4.30
C ASP A 105 -15.94 25.82 3.50
N ALA A 106 -14.76 25.22 3.37
CA ALA A 106 -13.69 25.81 2.57
C ALA A 106 -14.03 25.86 1.08
N LEU A 107 -14.67 24.83 0.53
CA LEU A 107 -15.05 24.77 -0.88
C LEU A 107 -16.30 25.61 -1.19
N ASN A 108 -17.23 25.73 -0.24
CA ASN A 108 -18.33 26.70 -0.30
C ASN A 108 -17.76 28.13 -0.40
N ALA A 109 -16.81 28.49 0.47
CA ALA A 109 -16.16 29.79 0.44
C ALA A 109 -15.32 30.02 -0.83
N ALA A 110 -14.70 28.95 -1.35
CA ALA A 110 -13.98 29.00 -2.62
C ALA A 110 -14.88 29.16 -3.86
N GLY A 111 -16.20 29.16 -3.69
CA GLY A 111 -17.15 29.37 -4.79
C GLY A 111 -17.27 28.17 -5.72
N LEU A 112 -17.17 26.94 -5.22
CA LEU A 112 -17.44 25.76 -6.05
C LEU A 112 -18.90 25.78 -6.52
N ASP A 113 -19.14 25.61 -7.82
CA ASP A 113 -20.48 25.65 -8.42
C ASP A 113 -21.06 24.25 -8.61
N VAL A 114 -20.24 23.33 -9.12
CA VAL A 114 -20.66 21.98 -9.51
C VAL A 114 -19.55 20.95 -9.30
N SER A 115 -19.91 19.72 -8.93
CA SER A 115 -18.97 18.61 -8.87
C SER A 115 -19.61 17.32 -9.35
N ALA A 116 -18.87 16.49 -10.09
CA ALA A 116 -19.20 15.07 -10.11
C ALA A 116 -19.13 14.49 -8.68
N ALA A 117 -19.92 13.48 -8.37
CA ALA A 117 -19.60 12.63 -7.23
C ALA A 117 -18.44 11.70 -7.61
N GLY A 118 -17.49 11.51 -6.71
CA GLY A 118 -16.49 10.45 -6.78
C GLY A 118 -16.89 9.26 -5.90
N ASN A 119 -16.01 8.27 -5.78
CA ASN A 119 -16.30 7.12 -4.94
C ASN A 119 -16.26 7.46 -3.44
N HIS A 120 -15.39 8.38 -3.01
CA HIS A 120 -15.23 8.74 -1.61
C HIS A 120 -16.37 9.62 -1.08
N GLU A 121 -17.16 10.27 -1.94
CA GLU A 121 -18.47 10.82 -1.55
C GLU A 121 -19.43 9.75 -1.01
N PHE A 122 -19.25 8.48 -1.36
CA PHE A 122 -20.06 7.35 -0.90
C PHE A 122 -19.42 6.56 0.26
N ASP A 123 -18.32 7.04 0.86
CA ASP A 123 -17.69 6.37 2.02
C ASP A 123 -18.66 6.20 3.20
N GLY A 124 -19.43 7.26 3.49
CA GLY A 124 -20.51 7.24 4.48
C GLY A 124 -21.78 6.52 4.00
N GLY A 125 -21.82 6.09 2.74
CA GLY A 125 -22.98 5.55 2.03
C GLY A 125 -23.82 6.61 1.32
N TYR A 126 -24.70 6.16 0.42
CA TYR A 126 -25.58 7.00 -0.38
C TYR A 126 -26.47 7.92 0.48
N ALA A 127 -26.98 7.41 1.60
CA ALA A 127 -27.79 8.19 2.53
C ALA A 127 -27.00 9.31 3.21
N ASP A 128 -25.70 9.13 3.45
CA ASP A 128 -24.84 10.16 4.05
C ASP A 128 -24.57 11.28 3.03
N LEU A 129 -24.26 10.92 1.78
CA LEU A 129 -24.10 11.90 0.70
C LEU A 129 -25.36 12.78 0.54
N VAL A 130 -26.54 12.16 0.43
CA VAL A 130 -27.78 12.91 0.17
C VAL A 130 -28.29 13.65 1.41
N ASN A 131 -28.33 13.00 2.57
CA ASN A 131 -29.01 13.55 3.74
C ASN A 131 -28.10 14.34 4.69
N ARG A 132 -26.78 14.24 4.53
CA ARG A 132 -25.81 15.05 5.29
C ARG A 132 -25.07 16.00 4.37
N VAL A 133 -24.29 15.48 3.42
CA VAL A 133 -23.36 16.30 2.62
C VAL A 133 -24.12 17.33 1.76
N MET A 134 -25.08 16.87 0.94
CA MET A 134 -25.89 17.71 0.04
C MET A 134 -27.06 18.41 0.74
N ALA A 135 -27.50 17.88 1.88
CA ALA A 135 -28.57 18.50 2.65
C ALA A 135 -28.10 19.83 3.26
N PRO A 136 -28.97 20.85 3.43
CA PRO A 136 -28.58 22.13 3.99
C PRO A 136 -27.93 21.98 5.35
N PHE A 137 -27.00 22.88 5.65
CA PHE A 137 -26.53 23.04 7.01
C PHE A 137 -27.71 23.45 7.91
N ASP A 138 -27.86 22.71 9.00
CA ASP A 138 -28.74 23.08 10.11
C ASP A 138 -28.00 22.81 11.41
N ALA A 139 -27.85 23.83 12.25
CA ALA A 139 -27.09 23.75 13.49
C ALA A 139 -27.60 22.64 14.43
N THR A 140 -28.86 22.23 14.31
CA THR A 140 -29.47 21.20 15.16
C THR A 140 -29.58 19.84 14.46
N GLY A 141 -30.16 19.82 13.25
CA GLY A 141 -30.46 18.60 12.51
C GLY A 141 -29.34 18.11 11.58
N ASN A 142 -28.53 19.00 11.02
CA ASN A 142 -27.44 18.65 10.10
C ASN A 142 -26.20 19.57 10.25
N PRO A 143 -25.50 19.53 11.41
CA PRO A 143 -24.40 20.45 11.70
C PRO A 143 -23.11 20.14 10.92
N TYR A 144 -23.05 18.99 10.23
CA TYR A 144 -21.88 18.51 9.49
C TYR A 144 -22.10 18.46 7.97
N GLY A 145 -23.20 19.05 7.49
CA GLY A 145 -23.57 19.09 6.09
C GLY A 145 -23.50 20.48 5.47
N GLY A 146 -24.16 20.63 4.33
CA GLY A 146 -24.37 21.92 3.68
C GLY A 146 -23.35 22.27 2.60
N ALA A 147 -23.01 21.32 1.73
CA ALA A 147 -22.43 21.67 0.43
C ALA A 147 -23.41 22.60 -0.31
N THR A 148 -22.93 23.75 -0.78
CA THR A 148 -23.75 24.72 -1.52
C THR A 148 -23.68 24.54 -3.03
N TRP A 149 -22.75 23.72 -3.52
CA TRP A 149 -22.59 23.35 -4.93
C TRP A 149 -23.45 22.14 -5.30
N GLN A 150 -23.81 22.02 -6.58
CA GLN A 150 -24.55 20.87 -7.06
C GLN A 150 -23.61 19.67 -7.26
N TYR A 151 -23.90 18.54 -6.61
CA TYR A 151 -23.29 17.26 -6.98
C TYR A 151 -24.09 16.57 -8.11
N ILE A 152 -23.41 16.03 -9.11
CA ILE A 152 -24.01 15.36 -10.26
C ILE A 152 -23.43 13.96 -10.50
N ALA A 153 -24.26 13.02 -10.93
CA ALA A 153 -23.86 11.64 -11.22
C ALA A 153 -24.84 10.96 -12.20
N ALA A 154 -24.66 11.16 -13.50
CA ALA A 154 -25.58 10.68 -14.53
C ALA A 154 -25.71 9.14 -14.54
N ASN A 155 -24.61 8.43 -14.29
CA ASN A 155 -24.60 6.98 -14.28
C ASN A 155 -24.87 6.34 -12.91
N VAL A 156 -25.25 7.12 -11.90
CA VAL A 156 -25.71 6.57 -10.61
C VAL A 156 -27.22 6.74 -10.51
N ARG A 157 -27.93 5.61 -10.58
CA ARG A 157 -29.39 5.56 -10.64
C ARG A 157 -29.97 4.91 -9.39
N LYS A 158 -31.17 5.33 -8.96
CA LYS A 158 -31.91 4.61 -7.92
C LYS A 158 -32.34 3.25 -8.43
N LYS A 159 -32.27 2.21 -7.58
CA LYS A 159 -32.76 0.88 -7.95
C LYS A 159 -34.28 0.81 -8.02
N SER A 160 -34.99 1.68 -7.29
CA SER A 160 -36.45 1.69 -7.20
C SER A 160 -37.14 1.98 -8.52
N ASP A 161 -36.63 2.96 -9.27
CA ASP A 161 -37.31 3.53 -10.45
C ASP A 161 -36.34 3.90 -11.59
N SER A 162 -35.03 3.73 -11.40
CA SER A 162 -33.98 4.14 -12.34
C SER A 162 -33.88 5.65 -12.57
N SER A 163 -34.45 6.50 -11.70
CA SER A 163 -34.18 7.95 -11.73
C SER A 163 -32.71 8.22 -11.38
N TYR A 164 -32.22 9.42 -11.68
CA TYR A 164 -30.94 9.88 -11.11
C TYR A 164 -30.97 9.79 -9.58
N ALA A 165 -29.84 9.41 -8.98
CA ALA A 165 -29.74 9.17 -7.55
C ALA A 165 -29.58 10.45 -6.74
N LEU A 166 -28.92 11.47 -7.28
CA LEU A 166 -28.64 12.70 -6.54
C LEU A 166 -29.82 13.69 -6.65
N PRO A 167 -30.15 14.44 -5.58
CA PRO A 167 -31.19 15.46 -5.65
C PRO A 167 -30.69 16.73 -6.33
N ASP A 168 -31.63 17.47 -6.91
CA ASP A 168 -31.45 18.87 -7.30
C ASP A 168 -31.46 19.77 -6.05
N ILE A 169 -30.43 20.60 -5.90
CA ILE A 169 -30.34 21.62 -4.86
C ILE A 169 -30.23 23.05 -5.42
N THR A 170 -30.38 23.27 -6.74
CA THR A 170 -30.20 24.59 -7.38
C THR A 170 -31.23 25.63 -6.95
N ALA A 171 -32.36 25.23 -6.35
CA ALA A 171 -33.24 26.15 -5.63
C ALA A 171 -32.53 26.93 -4.50
N ARG A 172 -31.28 26.58 -4.18
CA ARG A 172 -30.41 27.21 -3.18
C ARG A 172 -29.20 27.92 -3.80
N THR A 173 -28.96 27.79 -5.11
CA THR A 173 -27.88 28.50 -5.79
C THR A 173 -28.30 29.95 -6.07
N PRO A 174 -27.34 30.88 -6.26
CA PRO A 174 -27.65 32.29 -6.45
C PRO A 174 -28.40 32.60 -7.75
N ASP A 175 -28.26 31.76 -8.78
CA ASP A 175 -28.84 31.99 -10.10
C ASP A 175 -30.10 31.12 -10.32
N PRO A 176 -31.30 31.72 -10.43
CA PRO A 176 -32.52 30.98 -10.72
C PRO A 176 -32.56 30.34 -12.12
N ALA A 177 -31.60 30.65 -13.00
CA ALA A 177 -31.42 29.97 -14.27
C ALA A 177 -30.65 28.65 -14.14
N ASP A 178 -30.05 28.36 -12.98
CA ASP A 178 -29.38 27.09 -12.72
C ASP A 178 -30.41 25.96 -12.56
N ALA A 179 -30.16 24.83 -13.23
CA ALA A 179 -31.03 23.67 -13.16
C ALA A 179 -30.22 22.38 -13.03
N SER A 180 -30.74 21.41 -12.28
CA SER A 180 -30.17 20.07 -12.17
C SER A 180 -31.28 19.02 -12.23
N ASP A 181 -30.96 17.86 -12.81
CA ASP A 181 -31.78 16.65 -12.71
C ASP A 181 -31.11 15.58 -11.82
N GLY A 182 -29.97 15.91 -11.20
CA GLY A 182 -29.13 15.02 -10.41
C GLY A 182 -28.07 14.27 -11.21
N GLY A 183 -28.21 14.18 -12.54
CA GLY A 183 -27.18 13.65 -13.44
C GLY A 183 -26.39 14.74 -14.15
N THR A 184 -27.04 15.88 -14.39
CA THR A 184 -26.53 17.05 -15.07
C THR A 184 -26.78 18.31 -14.26
N TRP A 185 -26.04 19.37 -14.58
CA TRP A 185 -26.27 20.72 -14.07
C TRP A 185 -26.06 21.72 -15.19
N THR A 186 -26.94 22.70 -15.34
CA THR A 186 -26.84 23.75 -16.36
C THR A 186 -26.82 25.12 -15.72
N THR A 187 -26.04 26.04 -16.29
CA THR A 187 -26.01 27.45 -15.91
C THR A 187 -25.89 28.33 -17.16
N THR A 188 -26.19 29.63 -17.05
CA THR A 188 -26.00 30.60 -18.14
C THR A 188 -25.08 31.72 -17.69
N VAL A 189 -23.89 31.79 -18.28
CA VAL A 189 -22.86 32.77 -17.88
C VAL A 189 -22.42 33.61 -19.07
N GLY A 190 -22.45 34.94 -18.93
CA GLY A 190 -22.13 35.84 -20.04
C GLY A 190 -22.99 35.66 -21.30
N GLY A 191 -24.20 35.09 -21.15
CA GLY A 191 -25.09 34.75 -22.27
C GLY A 191 -24.82 33.39 -22.90
N VAL A 192 -23.84 32.62 -22.42
CA VAL A 192 -23.51 31.27 -22.86
C VAL A 192 -24.15 30.25 -21.93
N LYS A 193 -24.94 29.32 -22.47
CA LYS A 193 -25.53 28.20 -21.71
C LYS A 193 -24.53 27.05 -21.62
N VAL A 194 -24.08 26.74 -20.41
CA VAL A 194 -23.11 25.68 -20.13
C VAL A 194 -23.81 24.52 -19.43
N GLY A 195 -23.64 23.31 -19.95
CA GLY A 195 -24.10 22.07 -19.35
C GLY A 195 -22.95 21.22 -18.82
N PHE A 196 -23.13 20.66 -17.64
CA PHE A 196 -22.19 19.74 -16.99
C PHE A 196 -22.84 18.37 -16.82
N ILE A 197 -22.09 17.32 -17.09
CA ILE A 197 -22.51 15.92 -16.94
C ILE A 197 -21.61 15.25 -15.93
N GLY A 198 -22.19 14.55 -14.95
CA GLY A 198 -21.43 13.80 -13.94
C GLY A 198 -21.24 12.33 -14.30
N GLY A 199 -20.03 11.80 -14.19
CA GLY A 199 -19.76 10.36 -14.30
C GLY A 199 -19.00 9.86 -13.07
N VAL A 200 -19.45 8.76 -12.47
CA VAL A 200 -18.79 8.09 -11.34
C VAL A 200 -18.22 6.77 -11.84
N THR A 201 -16.99 6.39 -11.45
CA THR A 201 -16.37 5.13 -11.87
C THR A 201 -17.34 3.95 -11.78
N GLU A 202 -17.38 3.12 -12.83
CA GLU A 202 -18.22 1.92 -12.90
C GLU A 202 -17.81 0.87 -11.84
N GLU A 203 -16.62 1.02 -11.25
CA GLU A 203 -16.07 0.16 -10.20
C GLU A 203 -16.54 0.53 -8.78
N LEU A 204 -17.44 1.52 -8.61
CA LEU A 204 -17.91 2.01 -7.31
C LEU A 204 -18.27 0.88 -6.32
N SER A 205 -18.97 -0.15 -6.79
CA SER A 205 -19.41 -1.27 -5.95
C SER A 205 -18.27 -2.08 -5.31
N SER A 206 -17.07 -1.96 -5.85
CA SER A 206 -15.85 -2.57 -5.32
C SER A 206 -15.07 -1.62 -4.40
N LEU A 207 -15.36 -0.33 -4.44
CA LEU A 207 -14.63 0.72 -3.72
C LEU A 207 -15.32 1.13 -2.42
N VAL A 208 -16.63 0.97 -2.31
CA VAL A 208 -17.38 1.36 -1.12
C VAL A 208 -18.13 0.20 -0.49
N SER A 209 -18.68 0.42 0.70
CA SER A 209 -19.46 -0.60 1.39
C SER A 209 -20.71 -0.99 0.58
N PRO A 210 -20.92 -2.30 0.26
CA PRO A 210 -22.11 -2.74 -0.46
C PRO A 210 -23.42 -2.37 0.25
N THR A 211 -23.42 -2.33 1.58
CA THR A 211 -24.61 -1.90 2.34
C THR A 211 -24.85 -0.40 2.23
N GLY A 212 -23.80 0.41 2.09
CA GLY A 212 -23.89 1.86 1.97
C GLY A 212 -24.50 2.32 0.64
N ILE A 213 -24.39 1.50 -0.41
CA ILE A 213 -24.95 1.77 -1.76
C ILE A 213 -26.07 0.80 -2.13
N ALA A 214 -26.76 0.22 -1.14
CA ALA A 214 -27.80 -0.78 -1.37
C ALA A 214 -28.94 -0.27 -2.27
N ASP A 215 -29.25 1.03 -2.22
CA ASP A 215 -30.39 1.64 -2.92
C ASP A 215 -30.04 2.19 -4.31
N VAL A 216 -28.77 2.23 -4.68
CA VAL A 216 -28.30 2.74 -5.97
C VAL A 216 -27.65 1.66 -6.83
N LYS A 217 -27.67 1.86 -8.14
CA LYS A 217 -26.97 1.05 -9.14
C LYS A 217 -26.12 1.96 -10.02
N VAL A 218 -25.02 1.43 -10.51
CA VAL A 218 -24.14 2.13 -11.45
C VAL A 218 -24.38 1.59 -12.86
N SER A 219 -24.66 2.48 -13.80
CA SER A 219 -24.82 2.21 -15.23
C SER A 219 -23.58 2.68 -16.01
N SER A 220 -23.61 2.52 -17.34
CA SER A 220 -22.45 2.85 -18.17
C SER A 220 -22.23 4.36 -18.24
N ILE A 221 -21.01 4.82 -17.97
CA ILE A 221 -20.65 6.24 -18.10
C ILE A 221 -20.88 6.71 -19.54
N ILE A 222 -20.46 5.91 -20.53
CA ILE A 222 -20.53 6.29 -21.95
C ILE A 222 -21.98 6.50 -22.38
N ALA A 223 -22.85 5.51 -22.15
CA ALA A 223 -24.24 5.57 -22.58
C ALA A 223 -25.01 6.72 -21.91
N GLU A 224 -24.78 6.93 -20.61
CA GLU A 224 -25.46 7.98 -19.84
C GLU A 224 -24.93 9.37 -20.22
N THR A 225 -23.63 9.49 -20.51
CA THR A 225 -23.04 10.76 -20.94
C THR A 225 -23.56 11.17 -22.31
N ASN A 226 -23.60 10.26 -23.28
CA ASN A 226 -24.07 10.59 -24.62
C ASN A 226 -25.55 10.98 -24.60
N ALA A 227 -26.40 10.23 -23.88
CA ALA A 227 -27.80 10.57 -23.72
C ALA A 227 -28.01 11.94 -23.03
N ALA A 228 -27.19 12.26 -22.03
CA ALA A 228 -27.23 13.56 -21.35
C ALA A 228 -26.73 14.70 -22.25
N ALA A 229 -25.67 14.47 -23.03
CA ALA A 229 -25.15 15.45 -23.98
C ALA A 229 -26.18 15.78 -25.07
N ASP A 230 -26.81 14.77 -25.65
CA ASP A 230 -27.91 14.94 -26.63
C ASP A 230 -29.04 15.80 -26.06
N ALA A 231 -29.46 15.51 -24.82
CA ALA A 231 -30.53 16.26 -24.14
C ALA A 231 -30.12 17.72 -23.89
N LEU A 232 -28.90 17.95 -23.40
CA LEU A 232 -28.36 19.28 -23.15
C LEU A 232 -28.26 20.12 -24.44
N LYS A 233 -27.78 19.52 -25.54
CA LYS A 233 -27.74 20.19 -26.85
C LYS A 233 -29.14 20.48 -27.39
N ALA A 234 -30.09 19.56 -27.24
CA ALA A 234 -31.48 19.78 -27.62
C ALA A 234 -32.14 20.92 -26.82
N ASP A 235 -31.74 21.10 -25.56
CA ASP A 235 -32.16 22.21 -24.70
C ASP A 235 -31.34 23.51 -24.94
N GLY A 236 -30.48 23.54 -25.96
CA GLY A 236 -29.74 24.74 -26.37
C GLY A 236 -28.49 25.03 -25.55
N ALA A 237 -27.84 24.03 -24.94
CA ALA A 237 -26.52 24.23 -24.35
C ALA A 237 -25.49 24.50 -25.45
N ASP A 238 -24.69 25.55 -25.28
CA ASP A 238 -23.61 25.92 -26.19
C ASP A 238 -22.39 25.03 -25.93
N LEU A 239 -22.02 24.93 -24.65
CA LEU A 239 -20.85 24.22 -24.14
C LEU A 239 -21.29 23.06 -23.23
N VAL A 240 -20.78 21.85 -23.50
CA VAL A 240 -21.08 20.66 -22.66
C VAL A 240 -19.78 20.08 -22.10
N ILE A 241 -19.67 20.00 -20.78
CA ILE A 241 -18.49 19.53 -20.07
C ILE A 241 -18.79 18.23 -19.33
N LEU A 242 -17.98 17.20 -19.54
CA LEU A 242 -18.02 15.98 -18.73
C LEU A 242 -17.11 16.14 -17.50
N LEU A 243 -17.68 16.07 -16.31
CA LEU A 243 -16.98 15.88 -15.04
C LEU A 243 -17.03 14.39 -14.72
N VAL A 244 -15.90 13.68 -14.84
CA VAL A 244 -15.86 12.22 -14.65
C VAL A 244 -14.85 11.83 -13.57
N HIS A 245 -15.33 11.11 -12.57
CA HIS A 245 -14.50 10.50 -11.55
C HIS A 245 -13.99 9.12 -12.00
N GLU A 246 -13.20 9.15 -13.07
CA GLU A 246 -12.44 8.04 -13.66
C GLU A 246 -11.21 8.66 -14.34
N GLY A 247 -10.11 7.92 -14.49
CA GLY A 247 -8.86 8.51 -14.98
C GLY A 247 -7.90 7.55 -15.66
N ALA A 248 -6.92 8.13 -16.36
CA ALA A 248 -5.92 7.36 -17.09
C ALA A 248 -5.00 6.60 -16.12
N PRO A 249 -4.57 5.35 -16.44
CA PRO A 249 -3.71 4.58 -15.53
C PRO A 249 -2.28 5.14 -15.42
N THR A 250 -1.86 5.99 -16.37
CA THR A 250 -0.60 6.76 -16.32
C THR A 250 -0.79 8.14 -16.97
N THR A 251 0.20 9.04 -16.83
CA THR A 251 0.19 10.38 -17.47
C THR A 251 0.49 10.35 -18.97
N LYS A 252 0.64 9.16 -19.57
CA LYS A 252 0.93 9.02 -21.00
C LYS A 252 -0.35 9.16 -21.82
N LEU A 253 -0.30 9.98 -22.86
CA LEU A 253 -1.40 10.16 -23.82
C LEU A 253 -1.92 8.82 -24.39
N ALA A 254 -1.02 7.90 -24.74
CA ALA A 254 -1.39 6.59 -25.30
C ALA A 254 -2.27 5.76 -24.34
N ASP A 255 -2.06 5.89 -23.03
CA ASP A 255 -2.86 5.17 -22.04
C ASP A 255 -4.23 5.84 -21.88
N ALA A 256 -4.30 7.18 -21.94
CA ALA A 256 -5.56 7.92 -21.93
C ALA A 256 -6.44 7.67 -23.18
N GLN A 257 -5.88 7.11 -24.25
CA GLN A 257 -6.59 6.76 -25.49
C GLN A 257 -6.80 5.25 -25.68
N SER A 258 -6.26 4.42 -24.79
CA SER A 258 -6.31 2.96 -24.98
C SER A 258 -7.65 2.38 -24.54
N ASN A 259 -8.32 1.64 -25.43
CA ASN A 259 -9.55 0.90 -25.12
C ASN A 259 -9.32 -0.29 -24.17
N ASP A 260 -8.06 -0.62 -23.86
CA ASP A 260 -7.73 -1.68 -22.91
C ASP A 260 -8.04 -1.28 -21.45
N ASN A 261 -8.21 0.01 -21.16
CA ASN A 261 -8.59 0.53 -19.84
C ASN A 261 -9.92 1.29 -19.87
N ALA A 262 -10.54 1.48 -18.70
CA ALA A 262 -11.86 2.09 -18.57
C ALA A 262 -11.90 3.53 -19.09
N PHE A 263 -10.93 4.36 -18.69
CA PHE A 263 -10.89 5.76 -19.08
C PHE A 263 -10.72 5.97 -20.58
N GLY A 264 -9.82 5.23 -21.24
CA GLY A 264 -9.66 5.32 -22.69
C GLY A 264 -10.92 4.90 -23.46
N ARG A 265 -11.69 3.93 -22.95
CA ARG A 265 -13.02 3.61 -23.51
C ARG A 265 -14.01 4.76 -23.36
N ILE A 266 -14.00 5.46 -22.23
CA ILE A 266 -14.83 6.66 -22.01
C ILE A 266 -14.44 7.72 -23.03
N VAL A 267 -13.17 8.13 -23.07
CA VAL A 267 -12.66 9.18 -23.96
C VAL A 267 -12.98 8.91 -25.43
N ASN A 268 -12.88 7.66 -25.87
CA ASN A 268 -13.17 7.27 -27.26
C ASN A 268 -14.67 7.05 -27.53
N GLY A 269 -15.47 6.81 -26.49
CA GLY A 269 -16.89 6.46 -26.59
C GLY A 269 -17.84 7.64 -26.42
N VAL A 270 -17.40 8.72 -25.77
CA VAL A 270 -18.22 9.93 -25.62
C VAL A 270 -18.28 10.76 -26.90
N ASP A 271 -19.49 11.21 -27.22
CA ASP A 271 -19.78 11.90 -28.48
C ASP A 271 -19.10 13.28 -28.56
N ASN A 272 -19.03 13.83 -29.78
CA ASN A 272 -18.38 15.11 -30.07
C ASN A 272 -19.11 16.33 -29.49
N ASP A 273 -20.34 16.15 -29.02
CA ASP A 273 -21.09 17.20 -28.33
C ASP A 273 -20.47 17.55 -26.96
N VAL A 274 -19.70 16.64 -26.35
CA VAL A 274 -18.93 16.93 -25.14
C VAL A 274 -17.65 17.71 -25.49
N SER A 275 -17.61 18.98 -25.13
CA SER A 275 -16.54 19.93 -25.47
C SER A 275 -15.26 19.76 -24.66
N ALA A 276 -15.32 19.17 -23.45
CA ALA A 276 -14.14 18.75 -22.69
C ALA A 276 -14.46 17.66 -21.66
N ILE A 277 -13.41 16.93 -21.27
CA ILE A 277 -13.46 15.90 -20.23
C ILE A 277 -12.52 16.33 -19.10
N ILE A 278 -13.09 16.56 -17.92
CA ILE A 278 -12.38 16.85 -16.69
C ILE A 278 -12.46 15.61 -15.81
N SER A 279 -11.30 15.02 -15.57
CA SER A 279 -11.11 13.68 -15.00
C SER A 279 -10.60 13.73 -13.55
N GLY A 280 -10.70 12.61 -12.83
CA GLY A 280 -10.16 12.43 -11.47
C GLY A 280 -9.77 10.98 -11.19
N HIS A 281 -9.93 10.54 -9.94
CA HIS A 281 -9.80 9.14 -9.45
C HIS A 281 -8.38 8.61 -9.38
N THR A 282 -7.59 8.74 -10.46
CA THR A 282 -6.26 8.14 -10.55
C THR A 282 -5.15 8.99 -9.94
N HIS A 283 -5.48 10.19 -9.45
CA HIS A 283 -4.57 11.13 -8.78
C HIS A 283 -3.42 11.67 -9.66
N LEU A 284 -3.58 11.60 -10.99
CA LEU A 284 -2.55 11.98 -11.95
C LEU A 284 -2.89 13.31 -12.59
N ALA A 285 -1.93 14.24 -12.57
CA ALA A 285 -2.06 15.50 -13.30
C ALA A 285 -1.67 15.29 -14.76
N TYR A 286 -2.57 15.60 -15.68
CA TYR A 286 -2.31 15.59 -17.11
C TYR A 286 -3.12 16.65 -17.85
N ASN A 287 -2.59 17.07 -18.99
CA ASN A 287 -3.18 18.04 -19.88
C ASN A 287 -3.07 17.51 -21.31
N HIS A 288 -4.12 16.85 -21.80
CA HIS A 288 -4.14 16.22 -23.12
C HIS A 288 -5.16 16.92 -24.02
N THR A 289 -4.86 16.92 -25.32
CA THR A 289 -5.85 17.21 -26.37
C THR A 289 -6.10 15.93 -27.15
N ILE A 290 -7.34 15.46 -27.16
CA ILE A 290 -7.73 14.23 -27.85
C ILE A 290 -8.88 14.59 -28.78
N ASN A 291 -8.75 14.31 -30.07
CA ASN A 291 -9.77 14.66 -31.08
C ASN A 291 -10.20 16.14 -31.05
N GLY A 292 -9.26 17.05 -30.75
CA GLY A 292 -9.51 18.49 -30.69
C GLY A 292 -10.13 19.01 -29.39
N ARG A 293 -10.47 18.12 -28.43
CA ARG A 293 -11.05 18.52 -27.14
C ARG A 293 -10.06 18.35 -25.97
N PRO A 294 -10.12 19.20 -24.93
CA PRO A 294 -9.37 19.03 -23.69
C PRO A 294 -9.78 17.76 -22.94
N VAL A 295 -8.77 17.01 -22.48
CA VAL A 295 -8.91 15.88 -21.56
C VAL A 295 -7.89 16.09 -20.45
N VAL A 296 -8.36 16.55 -19.29
CA VAL A 296 -7.50 17.11 -18.24
C VAL A 296 -7.80 16.49 -16.88
N SER A 297 -6.81 16.51 -16.01
CA SER A 297 -6.95 16.21 -14.57
C SER A 297 -5.99 17.10 -13.79
N ALA A 298 -6.43 17.62 -12.65
CA ALA A 298 -5.64 18.49 -11.79
C ALA A 298 -4.71 17.69 -10.85
N GLY A 299 -4.70 16.36 -10.96
CA GLY A 299 -3.92 15.51 -10.07
C GLY A 299 -4.72 15.17 -8.83
N GLN A 300 -4.33 15.74 -7.68
CA GLN A 300 -4.92 15.38 -6.40
C GLN A 300 -4.67 16.48 -5.36
N TYR A 301 -5.43 16.47 -4.28
CA TYR A 301 -5.04 17.05 -2.97
C TYR A 301 -4.91 18.58 -2.99
N GLY A 302 -5.57 19.23 -3.95
CA GLY A 302 -5.46 20.68 -4.16
C GLY A 302 -4.06 21.13 -4.60
N THR A 303 -3.24 20.24 -5.20
CA THR A 303 -1.92 20.63 -5.72
C THR A 303 -2.04 21.54 -6.94
N ASN A 304 -3.04 21.29 -7.80
CA ASN A 304 -3.26 22.06 -9.02
C ASN A 304 -4.75 22.41 -9.24
N LEU A 305 -4.96 23.34 -10.17
CA LEU A 305 -6.23 23.68 -10.81
C LEU A 305 -6.09 23.46 -12.32
N ASN A 306 -7.11 22.90 -12.97
CA ASN A 306 -7.26 23.02 -14.41
C ASN A 306 -7.83 24.39 -14.74
N LYS A 307 -7.27 25.06 -15.74
CA LYS A 307 -7.79 26.32 -16.29
C LYS A 307 -8.06 26.10 -17.77
N LEU A 308 -9.33 26.05 -18.15
CA LEU A 308 -9.77 25.91 -19.54
C LEU A 308 -10.50 27.19 -19.94
N VAL A 309 -10.18 27.76 -21.10
CA VAL A 309 -10.90 28.92 -21.64
C VAL A 309 -11.47 28.54 -23.00
N PHE A 310 -12.78 28.71 -23.15
CA PHE A 310 -13.51 28.47 -24.38
C PHE A 310 -14.04 29.78 -24.93
N SER A 311 -13.96 29.98 -26.24
CA SER A 311 -14.65 31.07 -26.92
C SER A 311 -15.90 30.52 -27.57
N VAL A 312 -17.04 31.14 -27.28
CA VAL A 312 -18.35 30.77 -27.84
C VAL A 312 -18.83 31.92 -28.72
N ASP A 313 -19.06 31.60 -30.00
CA ASP A 313 -19.63 32.53 -30.96
C ASP A 313 -21.17 32.54 -30.82
N PRO A 314 -21.78 33.65 -30.38
CA PRO A 314 -23.21 33.70 -30.08
C PRO A 314 -24.13 33.73 -31.31
N ASP A 315 -23.57 33.85 -32.53
CA ASP A 315 -24.35 33.85 -33.78
C ASP A 315 -24.38 32.45 -34.42
N THR A 316 -23.36 31.62 -34.16
CA THR A 316 -23.17 30.30 -34.78
C THR A 316 -23.14 29.13 -33.81
N ASP A 317 -23.19 29.41 -32.50
CA ASP A 317 -22.97 28.48 -31.40
C ASP A 317 -21.63 27.72 -31.50
N ALA A 318 -20.67 28.26 -32.27
CA ALA A 318 -19.39 27.64 -32.49
C ALA A 318 -18.52 27.77 -31.24
N VAL A 319 -18.08 26.62 -30.70
CA VAL A 319 -17.19 26.55 -29.54
C VAL A 319 -15.76 26.27 -30.00
N SER A 320 -14.79 27.03 -29.47
CA SER A 320 -13.37 26.78 -29.69
C SER A 320 -12.58 26.90 -28.38
N VAL A 321 -11.49 26.13 -28.26
CA VAL A 321 -10.60 26.20 -27.08
C VAL A 321 -9.57 27.30 -27.27
N VAL A 322 -9.59 28.31 -26.40
CA VAL A 322 -8.62 29.40 -26.36
C VAL A 322 -7.35 28.96 -25.64
N SER A 323 -7.48 28.35 -24.45
CA SER A 323 -6.35 27.84 -23.68
C SER A 323 -6.74 26.67 -22.76
N GLN A 324 -5.75 25.86 -22.39
CA GLN A 324 -5.87 24.81 -21.38
C GLN A 324 -4.58 24.65 -20.59
N GLU A 325 -4.65 24.73 -19.27
CA GLU A 325 -3.48 24.72 -18.38
C GLU A 325 -3.73 23.88 -17.12
N VAL A 326 -2.64 23.36 -16.55
CA VAL A 326 -2.60 22.81 -15.18
C VAL A 326 -1.76 23.75 -14.35
N VAL A 327 -2.41 24.50 -13.46
CA VAL A 327 -1.81 25.57 -12.66
C VAL A 327 -1.54 25.06 -11.25
N ALA A 328 -0.29 25.14 -10.78
CA ALA A 328 0.08 24.75 -9.42
C ALA A 328 -0.47 25.76 -8.38
N ALA A 329 -1.51 25.37 -7.65
CA ALA A 329 -2.23 26.24 -6.72
C ALA A 329 -1.35 26.69 -5.54
N GLY A 330 -0.50 25.78 -5.04
CA GLY A 330 0.36 26.04 -3.87
C GLY A 330 1.41 27.12 -4.09
N THR A 331 1.82 27.36 -5.34
CA THR A 331 2.84 28.34 -5.71
C THR A 331 2.30 29.54 -6.48
N LEU A 332 0.99 29.58 -6.76
CA LEU A 332 0.38 30.71 -7.45
C LEU A 332 0.47 31.97 -6.58
N ALA A 333 1.04 33.03 -7.15
CA ALA A 333 1.12 34.33 -6.47
C ALA A 333 -0.27 34.97 -6.44
N LEU A 334 -0.70 35.40 -5.25
CA LEU A 334 -1.97 36.10 -5.08
C LEU A 334 -1.70 37.60 -5.06
N THR A 335 -2.22 38.32 -6.05
CA THR A 335 -2.04 39.76 -6.25
C THR A 335 -3.37 40.51 -6.23
N ALA A 336 -4.48 39.85 -6.57
CA ALA A 336 -5.82 40.39 -6.46
C ALA A 336 -6.23 40.47 -4.99
N GLN A 337 -6.81 41.61 -4.57
CA GLN A 337 -7.23 41.80 -3.18
C GLN A 337 -8.28 40.78 -2.74
N ALA A 338 -9.25 40.46 -3.62
CA ALA A 338 -10.26 39.43 -3.35
C ALA A 338 -9.63 38.05 -3.07
N ALA A 339 -8.59 37.67 -3.81
CA ALA A 339 -7.87 36.41 -3.59
C ALA A 339 -7.13 36.37 -2.25
N ILE A 340 -6.52 37.51 -1.86
CA ILE A 340 -5.82 37.66 -0.58
C ILE A 340 -6.82 37.57 0.59
N ASP A 341 -7.95 38.26 0.46
CA ASP A 341 -9.00 38.29 1.48
C ASP A 341 -9.64 36.92 1.65
N LEU A 342 -9.99 36.24 0.54
CA LEU A 342 -10.58 34.90 0.57
C LEU A 342 -9.63 33.87 1.19
N LYS A 343 -8.33 33.93 0.86
CA LYS A 343 -7.33 33.10 1.54
C LYS A 343 -7.32 33.34 3.05
N ALA A 344 -7.42 34.60 3.49
CA ALA A 344 -7.43 34.93 4.91
C ALA A 344 -8.72 34.44 5.60
N GLU A 345 -9.87 34.52 4.93
CA GLU A 345 -11.15 33.99 5.40
C GLU A 345 -11.10 32.47 5.57
N VAL A 346 -10.76 31.73 4.51
CA VAL A 346 -10.69 30.26 4.55
C VAL A 346 -9.64 29.77 5.54
N LYS A 347 -8.56 30.55 5.76
CA LYS A 347 -7.60 30.25 6.82
C LYS A 347 -8.25 30.20 8.21
N GLN A 348 -9.22 31.06 8.50
CA GLN A 348 -9.93 31.02 9.79
C GLN A 348 -10.72 29.71 9.94
N THR A 349 -11.36 29.24 8.88
CA THR A 349 -12.04 27.94 8.84
C THR A 349 -11.06 26.79 9.11
N VAL A 350 -9.89 26.81 8.47
CA VAL A 350 -8.84 25.81 8.69
C VAL A 350 -8.29 25.84 10.12
N ASP A 351 -8.01 27.02 10.66
CA ASP A 351 -7.49 27.17 12.03
C ASP A 351 -8.53 26.68 13.06
N ALA A 352 -9.81 27.00 12.86
CA ALA A 352 -10.91 26.51 13.68
C ALA A 352 -11.05 24.97 13.59
N ALA A 353 -10.89 24.41 12.39
CA ALA A 353 -10.90 22.97 12.17
C ALA A 353 -9.78 22.27 12.94
N VAL A 354 -8.55 22.79 12.92
CA VAL A 354 -7.43 22.24 13.69
C VAL A 354 -7.70 22.32 15.20
N ALA A 355 -8.21 23.46 15.68
CA ALA A 355 -8.54 23.63 17.09
C ALA A 355 -9.60 22.62 17.55
N ARG A 356 -10.67 22.46 16.77
CA ARG A 356 -11.74 21.48 17.01
C ARG A 356 -11.21 20.05 16.91
N GLY A 357 -10.37 19.77 15.93
CA GLY A 357 -9.70 18.49 15.70
C GLY A 357 -8.84 18.07 16.90
N ASN A 358 -8.14 19.01 17.55
CA ASN A 358 -7.40 18.74 18.78
C ASN A 358 -8.31 18.32 19.94
N VAL A 359 -9.48 18.95 20.07
CA VAL A 359 -10.48 18.61 21.10
C VAL A 359 -11.06 17.22 20.83
N LEU A 360 -11.56 16.97 19.62
CA LEU A 360 -12.16 15.68 19.26
C LEU A 360 -11.12 14.55 19.27
N GLY A 361 -9.90 14.86 18.82
CA GLY A 361 -8.77 13.94 18.78
C GLY A 361 -8.26 13.49 20.14
N ALA A 362 -8.59 14.21 21.22
CA ALA A 362 -8.29 13.79 22.58
C ALA A 362 -9.21 12.67 23.09
N ALA A 363 -10.31 12.38 22.39
CA ALA A 363 -11.22 11.29 22.74
C ALA A 363 -10.51 9.93 22.70
N GLU A 364 -10.90 9.06 23.62
CA GLU A 364 -10.39 7.69 23.72
C GLU A 364 -10.92 6.85 22.56
N LEU A 365 -10.01 6.22 21.83
CA LEU A 365 -10.29 5.27 20.76
C LEU A 365 -10.30 3.82 21.30
N GLY A 366 -9.54 3.56 22.36
CA GLY A 366 -9.41 2.26 23.02
C GLY A 366 -8.18 2.26 23.92
N SER A 367 -7.73 1.07 24.34
CA SER A 367 -6.50 0.94 25.13
C SER A 367 -5.51 -0.05 24.53
N VAL A 368 -4.22 0.16 24.80
CA VAL A 368 -3.11 -0.70 24.37
C VAL A 368 -2.42 -1.30 25.60
N ALA A 369 -2.04 -2.58 25.53
CA ALA A 369 -1.41 -3.30 26.63
C ALA A 369 0.10 -3.01 26.78
N GLY A 370 0.70 -2.35 25.79
CA GLY A 370 2.12 -2.05 25.69
C GLY A 370 2.37 -1.03 24.57
N ALA A 371 3.62 -0.60 24.43
CA ALA A 371 4.00 0.31 23.36
C ALA A 371 4.07 -0.44 22.02
N PHE A 372 3.50 0.17 20.98
CA PHE A 372 3.85 -0.18 19.60
C PHE A 372 4.86 0.86 19.11
N ASP A 373 6.13 0.47 19.16
CA ASP A 373 7.25 1.33 18.88
C ASP A 373 7.69 1.19 17.42
N ARG A 374 8.20 2.28 16.84
CA ARG A 374 9.08 2.22 15.67
C ARG A 374 10.49 1.83 16.12
N ALA A 375 11.22 1.17 15.24
CA ALA A 375 12.61 0.79 15.51
C ALA A 375 13.50 2.02 15.74
N ARG A 376 14.52 1.85 16.58
CA ARG A 376 15.51 2.88 16.94
C ARG A 376 16.95 2.39 16.77
N LEU A 377 17.84 3.34 16.52
CA LEU A 377 19.29 3.17 16.63
C LEU A 377 19.76 3.46 18.06
N ALA A 378 21.03 3.18 18.35
CA ALA A 378 21.65 3.50 19.64
C ALA A 378 21.59 4.99 20.01
N SER A 379 21.53 5.88 19.02
CA SER A 379 21.34 7.33 19.19
C SER A 379 19.93 7.72 19.65
N GLY A 380 18.97 6.79 19.64
CA GLY A 380 17.55 7.08 19.87
C GLY A 380 16.82 7.63 18.64
N THR A 381 17.48 7.80 17.50
CA THR A 381 16.83 8.19 16.24
C THR A 381 16.11 6.99 15.60
N GLU A 382 15.13 7.26 14.74
CA GLU A 382 14.42 6.24 13.98
C GLU A 382 15.38 5.36 13.16
N ASN A 383 15.19 4.04 13.23
CA ASN A 383 15.82 3.06 12.35
C ASN A 383 14.78 2.51 11.37
N ARG A 384 14.68 3.08 10.16
CA ARG A 384 13.79 2.52 9.12
C ARG A 384 14.28 1.18 8.56
N GLY A 385 15.49 0.78 8.89
CA GLY A 385 16.02 -0.51 8.51
C GLY A 385 15.70 -1.63 9.50
N GLY A 386 15.14 -1.34 10.69
CA GLY A 386 14.85 -2.35 11.71
C GLY A 386 13.38 -2.79 11.72
N GLU A 387 13.12 -4.04 12.10
CA GLU A 387 11.75 -4.52 12.31
C GLU A 387 11.13 -3.83 13.53
N SER A 388 9.83 -3.57 13.49
CA SER A 388 9.14 -2.86 14.58
C SER A 388 7.76 -3.43 14.88
N THR A 389 7.39 -3.40 16.16
CA THR A 389 6.07 -3.86 16.63
C THR A 389 4.95 -3.05 16.00
N LEU A 390 5.16 -1.74 15.78
CA LEU A 390 4.19 -0.87 15.13
C LEU A 390 3.99 -1.17 13.64
N SER A 391 5.07 -1.39 12.88
CA SER A 391 4.96 -1.68 11.45
C SER A 391 4.21 -2.99 11.19
N ASN A 392 4.49 -4.01 12.02
CA ASN A 392 3.77 -5.28 11.99
C ASN A 392 2.30 -5.13 12.40
N LEU A 393 1.99 -4.32 13.41
CA LEU A 393 0.60 -4.04 13.78
C LEU A 393 -0.14 -3.38 12.62
N VAL A 394 0.41 -2.31 12.04
CA VAL A 394 -0.25 -1.58 10.95
C VAL A 394 -0.47 -2.48 9.73
N ALA A 395 0.52 -3.33 9.38
CA ALA A 395 0.31 -4.34 8.36
C ALA A 395 -0.84 -5.30 8.71
N GLU A 396 -0.94 -5.77 9.97
CA GLU A 396 -2.06 -6.61 10.39
C GLU A 396 -3.42 -5.89 10.32
N VAL A 397 -3.50 -4.62 10.71
CA VAL A 397 -4.71 -3.79 10.58
C VAL A 397 -5.15 -3.71 9.13
N GLN A 398 -4.22 -3.44 8.21
CA GLN A 398 -4.53 -3.35 6.77
C GLN A 398 -4.97 -4.69 6.20
N ARG A 399 -4.33 -5.80 6.58
CA ARG A 399 -4.76 -7.17 6.20
C ARG A 399 -6.16 -7.46 6.73
N TRP A 400 -6.44 -7.14 8.00
CA TRP A 400 -7.75 -7.35 8.60
C TRP A 400 -8.84 -6.55 7.88
N ALA A 401 -8.60 -5.25 7.65
CA ALA A 401 -9.56 -4.36 7.00
C ALA A 401 -9.91 -4.83 5.58
N THR A 402 -8.99 -5.51 4.90
CA THR A 402 -9.15 -6.03 3.54
C THR A 402 -9.38 -7.55 3.46
N SER A 403 -9.73 -8.18 4.59
CA SER A 403 -9.89 -9.64 4.66
C SER A 403 -11.24 -10.17 4.14
N THR A 404 -12.20 -9.29 3.84
CA THR A 404 -13.49 -9.70 3.29
C THR A 404 -13.36 -10.05 1.80
N PRO A 405 -14.21 -10.94 1.25
CA PRO A 405 -14.20 -11.26 -0.19
C PRO A 405 -14.32 -10.03 -1.07
N GLU A 406 -15.16 -9.07 -0.67
CA GLU A 406 -15.41 -7.84 -1.39
C GLU A 406 -14.14 -7.00 -1.45
N ALA A 407 -13.33 -6.94 -0.39
CA ALA A 407 -12.05 -6.23 -0.36
C ALA A 407 -10.84 -7.06 -0.87
N GLY A 408 -11.11 -8.24 -1.47
CA GLY A 408 -10.10 -9.08 -2.12
C GLY A 408 -9.58 -10.27 -1.29
N ALA A 409 -10.08 -10.47 -0.07
CA ALA A 409 -9.72 -11.54 0.85
C ALA A 409 -8.21 -11.60 1.17
N ALA A 410 -7.66 -10.48 1.65
CA ALA A 410 -6.25 -10.33 1.98
C ALA A 410 -5.72 -11.41 2.92
N GLN A 411 -4.64 -12.07 2.50
CA GLN A 411 -3.93 -13.09 3.26
C GLN A 411 -2.65 -12.54 3.87
N ILE A 412 -2.02 -11.57 3.20
CA ILE A 412 -0.77 -10.94 3.60
C ILE A 412 -0.98 -9.42 3.45
N ALA A 413 -0.37 -8.63 4.33
CA ALA A 413 -0.15 -7.22 4.05
C ALA A 413 1.25 -6.77 4.42
N PHE A 414 1.70 -5.71 3.74
CA PHE A 414 3.00 -5.09 3.95
C PHE A 414 2.86 -3.61 4.28
N MET A 415 3.67 -3.12 5.21
CA MET A 415 3.73 -1.71 5.58
C MET A 415 5.17 -1.21 5.51
N ASN A 416 5.39 -0.05 4.88
CA ASN A 416 6.71 0.58 4.85
C ASN A 416 6.95 1.39 6.14
N PRO A 417 8.18 1.39 6.67
CA PRO A 417 8.50 2.09 7.91
C PRO A 417 8.41 3.61 7.77
N GLY A 418 8.60 4.15 6.55
CA GLY A 418 8.48 5.58 6.29
C GLY A 418 7.05 6.13 6.33
N GLY A 419 6.05 5.25 6.16
CA GLY A 419 4.63 5.57 6.31
C GLY A 419 4.19 5.73 7.76
N LEU A 420 5.00 5.28 8.73
CA LEU A 420 4.76 5.44 10.16
C LEU A 420 5.35 6.75 10.65
N ARG A 421 4.52 7.65 11.16
CA ARG A 421 4.94 9.03 11.48
C ARG A 421 5.18 9.27 12.96
N ASP A 422 4.55 8.48 13.82
CA ASP A 422 4.75 8.49 15.26
C ASP A 422 4.80 7.07 15.86
N ASP A 423 5.24 6.95 17.11
CA ASP A 423 5.04 5.74 17.92
C ASP A 423 3.61 5.71 18.47
N MET A 424 3.06 4.51 18.75
CA MET A 424 1.72 4.36 19.31
C MET A 424 1.79 3.80 20.73
N ARG A 425 1.88 4.70 21.72
CA ARG A 425 2.14 4.34 23.13
C ARG A 425 0.96 4.58 24.08
N GLY A 426 -0.14 5.15 23.60
CA GLY A 426 -1.18 5.72 24.43
C GLY A 426 -0.76 7.03 25.11
N VAL A 427 -1.68 7.61 25.88
CA VAL A 427 -1.44 8.75 26.77
C VAL A 427 -0.54 8.33 27.93
N ALA A 428 0.39 9.20 28.32
CA ALA A 428 1.36 8.93 29.38
C ALA A 428 0.69 8.52 30.71
N GLY A 429 1.23 7.49 31.37
CA GLY A 429 0.69 6.97 32.64
C GLY A 429 1.04 5.50 32.95
N GLY A 430 1.67 4.78 32.02
CA GLY A 430 1.96 3.34 32.14
C GLY A 430 0.95 2.50 31.35
N PHE A 431 1.16 1.18 31.29
CA PHE A 431 0.29 0.27 30.55
C PHE A 431 -0.67 -0.50 31.48
N PRO A 432 -1.92 -0.77 31.05
CA PRO A 432 -2.50 -0.41 29.76
C PRO A 432 -2.73 1.10 29.63
N ALA A 433 -2.49 1.64 28.43
CA ALA A 433 -2.55 3.07 28.14
C ALA A 433 -3.71 3.38 27.19
N LYS A 434 -4.37 4.53 27.39
CA LYS A 434 -5.46 5.00 26.51
C LYS A 434 -4.89 5.48 25.19
N LEU A 435 -5.32 4.90 24.08
CA LEU A 435 -5.05 5.40 22.74
C LEU A 435 -6.10 6.44 22.38
N THR A 436 -5.69 7.60 21.86
CA THR A 436 -6.61 8.63 21.36
C THR A 436 -6.68 8.61 19.84
N TYR A 437 -7.76 9.18 19.29
CA TYR A 437 -7.90 9.37 17.84
C TYR A 437 -6.73 10.15 17.25
N LYS A 438 -6.28 11.23 17.90
CA LYS A 438 -5.15 12.04 17.41
C LYS A 438 -3.86 11.21 17.36
N GLN A 439 -3.60 10.36 18.35
CA GLN A 439 -2.38 9.54 18.33
C GLN A 439 -2.44 8.49 17.22
N ALA A 440 -3.58 7.83 16.99
CA ALA A 440 -3.74 6.91 15.86
C ALA A 440 -3.53 7.63 14.51
N ALA A 441 -4.08 8.84 14.36
CA ALA A 441 -3.90 9.67 13.17
C ALA A 441 -2.46 10.16 12.98
N ASN A 442 -1.75 10.47 14.06
CA ASN A 442 -0.34 10.82 13.99
C ASN A 442 0.53 9.65 13.55
N VAL A 443 0.10 8.39 13.71
CA VAL A 443 0.85 7.24 13.18
C VAL A 443 0.72 7.15 11.67
N GLN A 444 -0.50 7.30 11.14
CA GLN A 444 -0.83 7.20 9.70
C GLN A 444 -1.49 8.49 9.21
N SER A 445 -0.69 9.55 9.06
CA SER A 445 -1.20 10.90 8.81
C SER A 445 -1.44 11.23 7.33
N PHE A 446 -1.23 10.28 6.43
CA PHE A 446 -1.28 10.50 4.99
C PHE A 446 -2.65 10.17 4.37
N ALA A 447 -3.54 9.53 5.13
CA ALA A 447 -4.84 9.08 4.66
C ALA A 447 -4.72 8.22 3.38
N ASN A 448 -3.78 7.27 3.37
CA ASN A 448 -3.64 6.37 2.22
C ASN A 448 -4.85 5.43 2.17
N THR A 449 -5.31 5.12 0.96
CA THR A 449 -6.22 3.99 0.74
C THR A 449 -5.47 2.67 0.79
N LEU A 450 -6.21 1.57 0.97
CA LEU A 450 -5.69 0.21 1.01
C LEU A 450 -5.98 -0.47 -0.32
N VAL A 451 -4.92 -0.95 -0.98
CA VAL A 451 -5.01 -1.59 -2.29
C VAL A 451 -4.76 -3.08 -2.12
N ASN A 452 -5.70 -3.91 -2.58
CA ASN A 452 -5.55 -5.35 -2.65
C ASN A 452 -5.08 -5.78 -4.04
N MET A 453 -4.27 -6.84 -4.10
CA MET A 453 -3.75 -7.38 -5.36
C MET A 453 -3.38 -8.86 -5.22
N LYS A 454 -3.15 -9.53 -6.35
CA LYS A 454 -2.61 -10.89 -6.39
C LYS A 454 -1.13 -10.86 -6.76
N MET A 455 -0.31 -11.48 -5.90
CA MET A 455 1.13 -11.67 -6.12
C MET A 455 1.52 -13.14 -6.00
N THR A 456 2.39 -13.61 -6.88
CA THR A 456 2.99 -14.94 -6.75
C THR A 456 4.01 -14.98 -5.62
N GLY A 457 4.29 -16.17 -5.06
CA GLY A 457 5.38 -16.34 -4.09
C GLY A 457 6.72 -15.80 -4.61
N ALA A 458 7.02 -15.95 -5.90
CA ALA A 458 8.22 -15.38 -6.52
C ALA A 458 8.22 -13.85 -6.49
N GLN A 459 7.09 -13.20 -6.78
CA GLN A 459 6.97 -11.74 -6.69
C GLN A 459 7.09 -11.24 -5.24
N ILE A 460 6.53 -11.96 -4.27
CA ILE A 460 6.70 -11.65 -2.84
C ILE A 460 8.18 -11.77 -2.43
N LYS A 461 8.90 -12.77 -2.94
CA LYS A 461 10.36 -12.86 -2.73
C LYS A 461 11.07 -11.64 -3.29
N THR A 462 10.78 -11.27 -4.54
CA THR A 462 11.35 -10.07 -5.16
C THR A 462 11.05 -8.81 -4.37
N LEU A 463 9.82 -8.66 -3.85
CA LEU A 463 9.44 -7.55 -2.97
C LEU A 463 10.32 -7.49 -1.71
N LEU A 464 10.55 -8.62 -1.05
CA LEU A 464 11.40 -8.68 0.14
C LEU A 464 12.90 -8.46 -0.18
N GLU A 465 13.36 -8.83 -1.37
CA GLU A 465 14.72 -8.51 -1.85
C GLU A 465 14.89 -7.01 -2.10
N GLN A 466 13.82 -6.30 -2.49
CA GLN A 466 13.83 -4.84 -2.67
C GLN A 466 13.96 -4.06 -1.36
N GLN A 467 13.89 -4.72 -0.19
CA GLN A 467 14.26 -4.08 1.08
C GLN A 467 15.71 -3.61 1.06
N TRP A 468 16.61 -4.28 0.33
CA TRP A 468 17.92 -3.74 -0.05
C TRP A 468 17.73 -2.81 -1.23
N GLN A 469 17.75 -1.51 -0.96
CA GLN A 469 17.25 -0.49 -1.86
C GLN A 469 18.22 -0.19 -3.01
N THR A 470 17.66 -0.02 -4.21
CA THR A 470 18.38 0.43 -5.42
C THR A 470 17.54 1.45 -6.17
N ASN A 471 18.16 2.56 -6.58
CA ASN A 471 17.57 3.52 -7.51
C ASN A 471 17.47 2.91 -8.93
N PRO A 472 16.65 3.50 -9.83
CA PRO A 472 16.71 3.18 -11.24
C PRO A 472 18.16 3.24 -11.76
N GLY A 473 18.59 2.19 -12.47
CA GLY A 473 19.96 2.06 -12.96
C GLY A 473 20.95 1.37 -12.01
N GLY A 474 20.54 1.01 -10.79
CA GLY A 474 21.33 0.19 -9.86
C GLY A 474 22.10 0.89 -8.71
N PRO A 475 22.30 2.23 -8.66
CA PRO A 475 22.94 2.86 -7.50
C PRO A 475 22.14 2.67 -6.20
N VAL A 476 22.84 2.52 -5.07
CA VAL A 476 22.21 2.44 -3.73
C VAL A 476 21.84 3.86 -3.25
N PRO A 477 20.59 4.12 -2.83
CA PRO A 477 20.17 5.44 -2.32
C PRO A 477 20.66 5.71 -0.89
N THR A 478 20.44 6.94 -0.41
CA THR A 478 20.79 7.37 0.97
C THR A 478 20.09 6.56 2.06
N ARG A 479 18.96 5.92 1.73
CA ARG A 479 18.27 4.93 2.57
C ARG A 479 18.54 3.54 1.96
N PRO A 480 19.67 2.89 2.29
CA PRO A 480 20.11 1.67 1.61
C PRO A 480 19.26 0.44 1.97
N PHE A 481 18.48 0.53 3.05
CA PHE A 481 17.62 -0.55 3.50
C PHE A 481 16.32 -0.03 4.12
N LEU A 482 15.19 -0.68 3.82
CA LEU A 482 13.88 -0.41 4.40
C LEU A 482 13.24 -1.73 4.81
N ARG A 483 13.04 -1.96 6.11
CA ARG A 483 12.41 -3.17 6.63
C ARG A 483 10.89 -3.02 6.54
N LEU A 484 10.26 -3.83 5.68
CA LEU A 484 8.80 -3.90 5.63
C LEU A 484 8.26 -4.54 6.91
N GLY A 485 7.23 -3.94 7.48
CA GLY A 485 6.36 -4.62 8.44
C GLY A 485 5.44 -5.59 7.71
N VAL A 486 5.10 -6.67 8.40
CA VAL A 486 4.36 -7.80 7.84
C VAL A 486 3.20 -8.21 8.74
N SER A 487 2.07 -8.52 8.11
CA SER A 487 0.85 -8.94 8.81
C SER A 487 1.05 -10.28 9.53
N LYS A 488 0.20 -10.53 10.53
CA LYS A 488 0.29 -11.74 11.35
C LYS A 488 0.26 -13.01 10.49
N GLY A 489 1.11 -13.97 10.84
CA GLY A 489 1.20 -15.28 10.17
C GLY A 489 2.30 -15.34 9.12
N PHE A 490 2.79 -14.20 8.62
CA PHE A 490 3.94 -14.15 7.72
C PHE A 490 5.26 -14.32 8.49
N PHE A 491 6.22 -15.01 7.90
CA PHE A 491 7.58 -15.13 8.45
C PHE A 491 8.58 -15.31 7.31
N ALA A 492 9.77 -14.72 7.41
CA ALA A 492 10.82 -14.89 6.42
C ALA A 492 12.21 -15.07 7.06
N THR A 493 13.03 -15.91 6.42
CA THR A 493 14.47 -15.97 6.71
C THR A 493 15.26 -15.36 5.57
N TYR A 494 16.41 -14.78 5.89
CA TYR A 494 17.31 -14.23 4.88
C TYR A 494 18.79 -14.40 5.28
N ASP A 495 19.70 -14.16 4.34
CA ASP A 495 21.14 -14.13 4.52
C ASP A 495 21.72 -13.00 3.65
N PRO A 496 22.13 -11.86 4.26
CA PRO A 496 22.60 -10.70 3.52
C PRO A 496 23.95 -10.93 2.82
N THR A 497 24.65 -12.03 3.13
CA THR A 497 25.93 -12.38 2.49
C THR A 497 25.76 -13.01 1.11
N ARG A 498 24.53 -13.40 0.74
CA ARG A 498 24.20 -13.95 -0.58
C ARG A 498 24.11 -12.84 -1.62
N ALA A 499 24.19 -13.24 -2.88
CA ALA A 499 24.01 -12.34 -4.01
C ALA A 499 22.61 -11.71 -3.98
N GLU A 500 22.50 -10.52 -4.56
CA GLU A 500 21.22 -9.84 -4.76
C GLU A 500 20.21 -10.74 -5.49
N GLY A 501 18.95 -10.70 -5.06
CA GLY A 501 17.90 -11.57 -5.59
C GLY A 501 17.88 -12.97 -4.97
N ASP A 502 18.86 -13.31 -4.12
CA ASP A 502 18.98 -14.60 -3.45
C ASP A 502 19.22 -14.44 -1.92
N ARG A 503 19.02 -13.24 -1.34
CA ARG A 503 19.19 -13.01 0.10
C ARG A 503 18.06 -13.62 0.91
N VAL A 504 16.81 -13.57 0.44
CA VAL A 504 15.65 -14.17 1.09
C VAL A 504 15.70 -15.69 0.87
N THR A 505 15.85 -16.44 1.96
CA THR A 505 16.12 -17.90 1.94
C THR A 505 14.87 -18.76 2.19
N GLY A 506 13.81 -18.17 2.73
CA GLY A 506 12.54 -18.86 2.95
C GLY A 506 11.45 -17.89 3.39
N MET A 507 10.20 -18.23 3.07
CA MET A 507 9.01 -17.46 3.45
C MET A 507 7.89 -18.41 3.82
N TRP A 508 7.13 -18.08 4.86
CA TRP A 508 6.03 -18.90 5.36
C TRP A 508 4.81 -18.04 5.63
N LEU A 509 3.64 -18.62 5.43
CA LEU A 509 2.35 -18.08 5.84
C LEU A 509 1.65 -19.13 6.70
N ASP A 510 1.34 -18.79 7.95
CA ASP A 510 0.75 -19.68 8.96
C ASP A 510 1.53 -21.00 9.13
N GLY A 511 2.86 -20.89 9.08
CA GLY A 511 3.78 -22.02 9.19
C GLY A 511 3.90 -22.90 7.94
N LYS A 512 3.15 -22.61 6.87
CA LYS A 512 3.28 -23.28 5.57
C LYS A 512 4.25 -22.52 4.67
N LEU A 513 5.11 -23.23 3.96
CA LEU A 513 6.05 -22.62 3.03
C LEU A 513 5.28 -21.91 1.90
N ILE A 514 5.71 -20.70 1.56
CA ILE A 514 5.21 -19.97 0.40
C ILE A 514 5.83 -20.57 -0.85
N GLU A 515 4.98 -21.07 -1.74
CA GLU A 515 5.41 -21.71 -2.98
C GLU A 515 5.59 -20.66 -4.09
N PRO A 516 6.68 -20.69 -4.88
CA PRO A 516 6.99 -19.61 -5.82
C PRO A 516 5.90 -19.30 -6.86
N ALA A 517 5.19 -20.32 -7.36
CA ALA A 517 4.18 -20.17 -8.41
C ALA A 517 2.76 -19.89 -7.88
N THR A 518 2.53 -20.07 -6.58
CA THR A 518 1.20 -19.87 -5.98
C THR A 518 0.90 -18.38 -5.87
N GLN A 519 -0.32 -17.99 -6.24
CA GLN A 519 -0.82 -16.63 -6.02
C GLN A 519 -1.36 -16.47 -4.60
N TYR A 520 -1.05 -15.34 -3.99
CA TYR A 520 -1.52 -14.91 -2.68
C TYR A 520 -2.20 -13.56 -2.80
N SER A 521 -3.23 -13.34 -2.00
CA SER A 521 -3.84 -12.02 -1.88
C SER A 521 -3.05 -11.15 -0.93
N VAL A 522 -2.55 -10.03 -1.46
CA VAL A 522 -1.66 -9.11 -0.76
C VAL A 522 -2.32 -7.73 -0.70
N THR A 523 -2.30 -7.10 0.47
CA THR A 523 -2.69 -5.70 0.64
C THR A 523 -1.47 -4.83 0.95
N ALA A 524 -1.45 -3.61 0.44
CA ALA A 524 -0.54 -2.56 0.85
C ALA A 524 -1.25 -1.20 0.80
N ASN A 525 -0.72 -0.19 1.49
CA ASN A 525 -1.16 1.18 1.28
C ASN A 525 -0.93 1.61 -0.19
N SER A 526 -1.73 2.57 -0.68
CA SER A 526 -1.69 3.04 -2.07
C SER A 526 -0.31 3.50 -2.54
N PHE A 527 0.46 4.17 -1.67
CA PHE A 527 1.85 4.57 -1.95
C PHE A 527 2.75 3.37 -2.29
N LEU A 528 2.75 2.32 -1.46
CA LEU A 528 3.51 1.09 -1.73
C LEU A 528 2.98 0.36 -2.94
N ALA A 529 1.65 0.25 -3.07
CA ALA A 529 1.00 -0.44 -4.17
C ALA A 529 1.36 0.21 -5.53
N GLY A 530 1.60 1.53 -5.56
CA GLY A 530 2.12 2.28 -6.72
C GLY A 530 3.63 2.11 -6.98
N GLY A 531 4.33 1.30 -6.19
CA GLY A 531 5.77 1.08 -6.30
C GLY A 531 6.64 2.10 -5.55
N GLY A 532 6.04 2.85 -4.61
CA GLY A 532 6.73 3.76 -3.71
C GLY A 532 7.86 3.09 -2.92
N ASP A 533 8.81 3.88 -2.40
CA ASP A 533 10.01 3.39 -1.69
C ASP A 533 10.78 2.31 -2.48
N ASN A 534 10.82 2.44 -3.82
CA ASN A 534 11.44 1.49 -4.76
C ASN A 534 10.91 0.04 -4.69
N PHE A 535 9.73 -0.21 -4.12
CA PHE A 535 9.11 -1.54 -4.07
C PHE A 535 8.36 -1.88 -5.37
N ARG A 536 9.11 -1.86 -6.48
CA ARG A 536 8.61 -2.00 -7.86
C ARG A 536 7.90 -3.33 -8.12
N ALA A 537 8.10 -4.35 -7.28
CA ALA A 537 7.43 -5.64 -7.42
C ALA A 537 5.89 -5.49 -7.36
N PHE A 538 5.36 -4.49 -6.66
CA PHE A 538 3.92 -4.20 -6.62
C PHE A 538 3.35 -3.81 -7.99
N ASN A 539 4.14 -3.19 -8.87
CA ASN A 539 3.70 -2.81 -10.22
C ASN A 539 3.50 -4.02 -11.14
N GLN A 540 3.98 -5.20 -10.75
CA GLN A 540 3.80 -6.45 -11.48
C GLN A 540 2.65 -7.30 -10.92
N ALA A 541 2.00 -6.85 -9.85
CA ALA A 541 0.86 -7.54 -9.27
C ALA A 541 -0.32 -7.51 -10.25
N THR A 542 -1.18 -8.52 -10.14
CA THR A 542 -2.40 -8.63 -10.98
C THR A 542 -3.64 -8.42 -10.14
N ALA A 543 -4.79 -8.17 -10.77
CA ALA A 543 -6.06 -7.88 -10.08
C ALA A 543 -5.88 -6.83 -8.97
N LYS A 544 -5.06 -5.81 -9.27
CA LYS A 544 -4.82 -4.69 -8.36
C LYS A 544 -6.09 -3.87 -8.32
N ARG A 545 -6.58 -3.61 -7.11
CA ARG A 545 -7.81 -2.87 -6.89
C ARG A 545 -7.66 -2.03 -5.63
N ASP A 546 -7.97 -0.75 -5.74
CA ASP A 546 -8.26 0.03 -4.54
C ASP A 546 -9.48 -0.57 -3.84
N THR A 547 -9.49 -0.59 -2.53
CA THR A 547 -10.63 -1.08 -1.75
C THR A 547 -11.50 0.06 -1.23
N GLY A 548 -11.10 1.32 -1.47
CA GLY A 548 -11.65 2.55 -0.89
C GLY A 548 -11.51 2.65 0.64
N LYS A 549 -10.95 1.61 1.29
CA LYS A 549 -10.70 1.63 2.72
C LYS A 549 -9.52 2.54 3.02
N VAL A 550 -9.70 3.48 3.92
CA VAL A 550 -8.68 4.44 4.34
C VAL A 550 -7.95 3.90 5.56
N ASP A 551 -6.64 4.12 5.61
CA ASP A 551 -5.75 3.55 6.62
C ASP A 551 -6.07 3.99 8.06
N LEU A 552 -6.38 5.27 8.29
CA LEU A 552 -6.82 5.77 9.60
C LEU A 552 -8.16 5.14 10.04
N GLN A 553 -9.15 5.09 9.14
CA GLN A 553 -10.44 4.47 9.44
C GLN A 553 -10.27 2.98 9.76
N ALA A 554 -9.42 2.28 9.03
CA ALA A 554 -9.08 0.88 9.31
C ALA A 554 -8.51 0.68 10.72
N MET A 555 -7.65 1.59 11.19
CA MET A 555 -7.14 1.57 12.58
C MET A 555 -8.26 1.84 13.59
N VAL A 556 -9.13 2.82 13.33
CA VAL A 556 -10.29 3.12 14.19
C VAL A 556 -11.19 1.90 14.34
N ASP A 557 -11.56 1.26 13.24
CA ASP A 557 -12.42 0.08 13.22
C ASP A 557 -11.75 -1.12 13.89
N TYR A 558 -10.44 -1.31 13.69
CA TYR A 558 -9.68 -2.37 14.33
C TYR A 558 -9.64 -2.18 15.86
N MET A 559 -9.43 -0.96 16.33
CA MET A 559 -9.47 -0.66 17.78
C MET A 559 -10.87 -0.86 18.35
N ALA A 560 -11.92 -0.45 17.64
CA ALA A 560 -13.29 -0.73 18.06
C ALA A 560 -13.57 -2.24 18.18
N GLN A 561 -13.03 -3.04 17.25
CA GLN A 561 -13.23 -4.49 17.23
C GLN A 561 -12.39 -5.23 18.29
N PHE A 562 -11.13 -4.86 18.48
CA PHE A 562 -10.17 -5.65 19.27
C PHE A 562 -9.72 -4.99 20.57
N ALA A 563 -9.95 -3.69 20.74
CA ALA A 563 -9.51 -2.91 21.90
C ALA A 563 -10.65 -2.31 22.73
N ALA A 564 -11.92 -2.53 22.36
CA ALA A 564 -13.07 -2.01 23.08
C ALA A 564 -13.34 -2.72 24.42
N LYS A 565 -12.97 -3.99 24.56
CA LYS A 565 -13.23 -4.81 25.76
C LYS A 565 -11.99 -5.17 26.56
N ALA A 566 -10.82 -5.16 25.93
CA ALA A 566 -9.54 -5.48 26.54
C ALA A 566 -8.44 -4.68 25.84
N PRO A 567 -7.35 -4.32 26.53
CA PRO A 567 -6.25 -3.61 25.90
C PRO A 567 -5.64 -4.44 24.76
N LEU A 568 -5.34 -3.78 23.64
CA LEU A 568 -4.73 -4.42 22.47
C LEU A 568 -3.33 -4.94 22.82
N ALA A 569 -3.11 -6.25 22.68
CA ALA A 569 -1.84 -6.89 22.98
C ALA A 569 -0.76 -6.54 21.94
N VAL A 570 0.47 -6.29 22.40
CA VAL A 570 1.63 -6.09 21.52
C VAL A 570 2.17 -7.45 21.07
N ASN A 571 2.33 -7.63 19.77
CA ASN A 571 3.06 -8.79 19.24
C ASN A 571 4.56 -8.47 19.22
N THR A 572 5.32 -9.15 20.08
CA THR A 572 6.77 -8.94 20.23
C THR A 572 7.63 -9.94 19.45
N ASN A 573 7.00 -10.81 18.66
CA ASN A 573 7.71 -11.77 17.83
C ASN A 573 8.38 -11.09 16.63
N GLN A 574 9.63 -11.48 16.33
CA GLN A 574 10.25 -11.16 15.05
C GLN A 574 9.65 -12.00 13.92
N GLN A 575 9.35 -11.36 12.80
CA GLN A 575 8.86 -11.98 11.58
C GLN A 575 9.96 -12.12 10.51
N HIS A 576 11.09 -11.44 10.68
CA HIS A 576 12.28 -11.58 9.86
C HIS A 576 13.47 -12.03 10.70
N VAL A 577 14.13 -13.12 10.30
CA VAL A 577 15.36 -13.59 10.97
C VAL A 577 16.47 -13.82 9.96
N ASN A 578 17.62 -13.21 10.22
CA ASN A 578 18.83 -13.50 9.47
C ASN A 578 19.45 -14.83 9.93
N VAL A 579 19.80 -15.69 8.97
CA VAL A 579 20.43 -16.99 9.20
C VAL A 579 21.60 -17.15 8.23
N THR A 580 22.83 -16.99 8.74
CA THR A 580 24.05 -17.19 7.96
C THR A 580 24.78 -18.46 8.39
N TRP A 581 24.96 -19.38 7.44
CA TRP A 581 25.76 -20.58 7.66
C TRP A 581 27.25 -20.30 7.37
N PRO A 582 28.20 -20.87 8.14
CA PRO A 582 29.61 -20.70 7.86
C PRO A 582 29.99 -21.34 6.51
N ALA A 583 30.99 -20.77 5.84
CA ALA A 583 31.56 -21.34 4.64
C ALA A 583 31.98 -22.81 4.89
N GLY A 584 31.46 -23.74 4.08
CA GLY A 584 31.72 -25.17 4.25
C GLY A 584 30.86 -25.89 5.29
N ALA A 585 29.76 -25.27 5.77
CA ALA A 585 28.76 -25.95 6.58
C ALA A 585 28.36 -27.31 5.94
N PRO A 586 28.42 -28.42 6.69
CA PRO A 586 28.25 -29.74 6.10
C PRO A 586 26.78 -29.99 5.74
N ARG A 587 26.53 -30.66 4.62
CA ARG A 587 25.18 -31.13 4.22
C ARG A 587 24.47 -32.01 5.26
N PHE A 588 25.21 -32.57 6.20
CA PHE A 588 24.68 -33.34 7.32
C PHE A 588 25.62 -33.24 8.52
N TYR A 589 25.04 -33.33 9.71
CA TYR A 589 25.76 -33.33 10.97
C TYR A 589 25.71 -34.72 11.60
N ARG A 590 26.81 -35.19 12.19
CA ARG A 590 26.82 -36.45 12.92
C ARG A 590 26.56 -36.19 14.40
N LEU A 591 25.94 -37.16 15.08
CA LEU A 591 25.91 -37.16 16.54
C LEU A 591 27.32 -36.93 17.11
N GLY A 592 27.41 -35.97 18.03
CA GLY A 592 28.65 -35.49 18.64
C GLY A 592 29.31 -34.29 17.96
N GLN A 593 28.97 -33.97 16.70
CA GLN A 593 29.40 -32.73 16.04
C GLN A 593 28.59 -31.54 16.56
N LYS A 594 29.13 -30.35 16.32
CA LYS A 594 28.45 -29.07 16.56
C LYS A 594 27.70 -28.64 15.30
N VAL A 595 26.54 -28.01 15.49
CA VAL A 595 25.88 -27.17 14.50
C VAL A 595 26.28 -25.74 14.81
N GLU A 596 26.82 -25.05 13.82
CA GLU A 596 27.36 -23.70 13.94
C GLU A 596 26.77 -22.82 12.85
N LEU A 597 26.28 -21.65 13.24
CA LEU A 597 25.67 -20.63 12.38
C LEU A 597 25.58 -19.30 13.12
N ALA A 598 25.45 -18.20 12.39
CA ALA A 598 25.20 -16.87 12.93
C ALA A 598 23.73 -16.49 12.73
N LEU A 599 23.15 -15.87 13.75
CA LEU A 599 21.81 -15.29 13.73
C LEU A 599 21.89 -13.79 14.00
N SER A 600 21.03 -13.02 13.37
CA SER A 600 20.71 -11.63 13.73
C SER A 600 19.22 -11.37 13.54
N SER A 601 18.78 -10.13 13.80
CA SER A 601 17.36 -9.76 13.72
C SER A 601 16.52 -10.50 14.76
N LEU A 602 17.09 -10.72 15.94
CA LEU A 602 16.42 -11.42 17.05
C LEU A 602 15.76 -10.45 18.04
N ALA A 603 15.92 -9.14 17.85
CA ALA A 603 15.38 -8.13 18.75
C ALA A 603 14.74 -6.97 17.99
N MET A 604 13.49 -6.65 18.34
CA MET A 604 12.90 -5.35 18.08
C MET A 604 13.70 -4.28 18.84
N THR A 605 13.84 -3.09 18.26
CA THR A 605 14.75 -2.05 18.80
C THR A 605 14.05 -0.79 19.29
N GLY A 606 12.74 -0.82 19.47
CA GLY A 606 12.00 0.21 20.19
C GLY A 606 12.47 0.34 21.64
N PRO A 607 12.34 1.53 22.25
CA PRO A 607 12.86 1.79 23.59
C PRO A 607 12.32 0.87 24.69
N THR A 608 11.10 0.36 24.52
CA THR A 608 10.42 -0.48 25.52
C THR A 608 10.25 -1.93 25.09
N ASP A 609 10.78 -2.30 23.92
CA ASP A 609 10.63 -3.65 23.40
C ASP A 609 11.38 -4.68 24.28
N PRO A 610 10.73 -5.81 24.62
CA PRO A 610 11.39 -6.87 25.36
C PRO A 610 12.48 -7.53 24.52
N LYS A 611 13.55 -7.96 25.19
CA LYS A 611 14.70 -8.58 24.53
C LYS A 611 15.07 -9.90 25.19
N ASP A 612 15.29 -10.92 24.38
CA ASP A 612 15.79 -12.20 24.84
C ASP A 612 17.28 -12.10 25.17
N ALA A 613 17.68 -12.52 26.38
CA ALA A 613 19.10 -12.66 26.72
C ALA A 613 19.71 -13.95 26.15
N LYS A 614 18.87 -14.95 25.87
CA LYS A 614 19.26 -16.27 25.36
C LYS A 614 18.16 -16.86 24.47
N LEU A 615 18.55 -17.69 23.50
CA LEU A 615 17.66 -18.55 22.73
C LEU A 615 17.67 -19.96 23.29
N ASP A 616 16.49 -20.50 23.54
CA ASP A 616 16.29 -21.93 23.77
C ASP A 616 16.43 -22.68 22.45
N VAL A 617 17.20 -23.77 22.46
CA VAL A 617 17.47 -24.57 21.26
C VAL A 617 17.00 -26.00 21.44
N LYS A 618 16.23 -26.51 20.47
CA LYS A 618 15.76 -27.91 20.43
C LYS A 618 16.06 -28.54 19.09
N VAL A 619 16.31 -29.85 19.08
CA VAL A 619 16.32 -30.66 17.84
C VAL A 619 15.31 -31.79 17.98
N GLY A 620 14.21 -31.70 17.22
CA GLY A 620 12.98 -32.43 17.55
C GLY A 620 12.58 -32.16 19.00
N ASP A 621 12.23 -33.20 19.76
CA ASP A 621 11.80 -33.07 21.16
C ASP A 621 12.97 -33.02 22.18
N LYS A 622 14.17 -32.60 21.76
CA LYS A 622 15.37 -32.63 22.61
C LYS A 622 16.01 -31.26 22.75
N GLY A 623 15.95 -30.72 23.96
CA GLY A 623 16.67 -29.51 24.35
C GLY A 623 18.19 -29.68 24.26
N LEU A 624 18.83 -28.65 23.71
CA LEU A 624 20.27 -28.45 23.64
C LEU A 624 20.67 -27.29 24.55
N ASP A 625 21.93 -26.87 24.48
CA ASP A 625 22.43 -25.76 25.29
C ASP A 625 21.89 -24.44 24.70
N ALA A 626 21.30 -23.59 25.55
CA ALA A 626 20.80 -22.28 25.14
C ALA A 626 21.93 -21.38 24.63
N GLN A 627 21.63 -20.48 23.69
CA GLN A 627 22.61 -19.62 23.04
C GLN A 627 22.43 -18.18 23.50
N ALA A 628 23.51 -17.50 23.89
CA ALA A 628 23.44 -16.10 24.30
C ALA A 628 23.07 -15.20 23.12
N VAL A 629 22.29 -14.16 23.39
CA VAL A 629 21.93 -13.12 22.43
C VAL A 629 22.57 -11.81 22.86
N ASN A 630 23.25 -11.16 21.93
CA ASN A 630 23.80 -9.83 22.11
C ASN A 630 22.80 -8.78 21.58
N ASN A 631 22.27 -7.98 22.51
CA ASN A 631 21.26 -6.95 22.26
C ASN A 631 21.83 -5.53 22.18
N THR A 632 23.15 -5.37 22.06
CA THR A 632 23.78 -4.07 21.86
C THR A 632 23.31 -3.46 20.54
N LEU A 633 22.71 -2.28 20.63
CA LEU A 633 22.31 -1.50 19.47
C LEU A 633 23.50 -0.75 18.88
N GLY A 634 23.45 -0.52 17.58
CA GLY A 634 24.45 0.21 16.80
C GLY A 634 23.84 1.40 16.09
N THR A 635 24.56 1.90 15.08
CA THR A 635 24.17 3.05 14.25
C THR A 635 23.84 2.68 12.81
N ALA A 636 23.97 1.40 12.45
CA ALA A 636 23.70 0.91 11.12
C ALA A 636 22.18 0.86 10.88
N VAL A 637 21.74 1.40 9.74
CA VAL A 637 20.32 1.43 9.32
C VAL A 637 19.91 0.12 8.65
N TYR A 638 20.22 -0.99 9.31
CA TYR A 638 19.86 -2.35 8.91
C TYR A 638 19.18 -3.06 10.09
N ASP A 639 18.68 -4.26 9.83
CA ASP A 639 18.05 -5.13 10.81
C ASP A 639 19.01 -6.23 11.27
N ASP A 640 20.11 -5.88 11.91
CA ASP A 640 21.14 -6.83 12.36
C ASP A 640 21.28 -6.88 13.89
N TYR A 641 20.30 -6.36 14.62
CA TYR A 641 20.29 -6.33 16.08
C TYR A 641 19.73 -7.61 16.71
N GLY A 642 20.17 -7.90 17.94
CA GLY A 642 19.91 -9.20 18.56
C GLY A 642 20.70 -10.29 17.83
N THR A 643 22.01 -10.38 18.08
CA THR A 643 22.89 -11.34 17.40
C THR A 643 23.19 -12.56 18.26
N ALA A 644 23.31 -13.73 17.64
CA ALA A 644 23.73 -14.95 18.33
C ALA A 644 24.69 -15.79 17.47
N ALA A 645 25.87 -16.08 18.02
CA ALA A 645 26.80 -17.05 17.44
C ALA A 645 26.47 -18.45 17.98
N VAL A 646 25.69 -19.21 17.21
CA VAL A 646 25.22 -20.54 17.63
C VAL A 646 26.35 -21.55 17.53
N SER A 647 26.58 -22.32 18.60
CA SER A 647 27.50 -23.47 18.60
C SER A 647 26.95 -24.60 19.48
N VAL A 648 26.01 -25.37 18.94
CA VAL A 648 25.28 -26.40 19.70
C VAL A 648 25.75 -27.81 19.35
N LYS A 649 26.09 -28.61 20.37
CA LYS A 649 26.53 -30.00 20.18
C LYS A 649 25.35 -30.95 20.05
N LEU A 650 25.30 -31.73 18.97
CA LEU A 650 24.30 -32.79 18.79
C LEU A 650 24.55 -33.96 19.76
N LYS A 651 23.91 -33.92 20.93
CA LYS A 651 24.05 -34.94 21.97
C LYS A 651 23.44 -36.27 21.50
N GLY A 652 23.93 -37.39 22.03
CA GLY A 652 23.52 -38.73 21.63
C GLY A 652 22.04 -39.10 21.84
N LYS A 653 21.20 -38.22 22.41
CA LYS A 653 19.74 -38.44 22.55
C LYS A 653 18.94 -37.95 21.34
N VAL A 654 19.53 -37.15 20.44
CA VAL A 654 18.92 -36.67 19.21
C VAL A 654 18.68 -37.85 18.23
N ARG A 655 17.56 -37.84 17.50
CA ARG A 655 17.23 -38.84 16.48
C ARG A 655 18.03 -38.58 15.21
N THR A 656 18.31 -39.63 14.44
CA THR A 656 18.96 -39.52 13.13
C THR A 656 17.92 -39.38 12.01
N GLY A 657 18.28 -38.74 10.91
CA GLY A 657 17.41 -38.40 9.77
C GLY A 657 17.28 -36.89 9.62
N LYS A 658 16.37 -36.45 8.74
CA LYS A 658 15.96 -35.04 8.66
C LYS A 658 15.31 -34.65 9.99
N GLN A 659 15.80 -33.58 10.60
CA GLN A 659 15.29 -33.00 11.85
C GLN A 659 15.13 -31.50 11.67
N LEU A 660 14.33 -30.88 12.51
CA LEU A 660 14.30 -29.43 12.68
C LEU A 660 15.12 -29.06 13.91
N ILE A 661 16.00 -28.07 13.75
CA ILE A 661 16.56 -27.33 14.87
C ILE A 661 15.69 -26.09 15.08
N THR A 662 15.08 -25.97 16.25
CA THR A 662 14.15 -24.90 16.62
C THR A 662 14.81 -23.98 17.62
N PHE A 663 14.67 -22.68 17.38
CA PHE A 663 15.11 -21.60 18.26
C PHE A 663 13.87 -20.89 18.80
N THR A 664 13.85 -20.61 20.10
CA THR A 664 12.77 -19.89 20.77
C THR A 664 13.36 -18.83 21.69
N GLY A 665 12.92 -17.58 21.52
CA GLY A 665 13.11 -16.52 22.51
C GLY A 665 12.11 -16.68 23.65
N PRO A 666 12.52 -17.04 24.87
CA PRO A 666 11.59 -17.29 25.99
C PRO A 666 10.86 -16.03 26.48
N THR A 667 11.38 -14.84 26.20
CA THR A 667 10.78 -13.55 26.55
C THR A 667 9.93 -13.00 25.42
N THR A 668 10.45 -12.95 24.18
CA THR A 668 9.70 -12.35 23.05
C THR A 668 8.66 -13.29 22.47
N GLY A 669 8.86 -14.61 22.58
CA GLY A 669 8.07 -15.65 21.93
C GLY A 669 8.54 -16.01 20.52
N THR A 670 9.49 -15.25 19.95
CA THR A 670 10.03 -15.46 18.60
C THR A 670 10.49 -16.91 18.42
N THR A 671 9.88 -17.63 17.49
CA THR A 671 10.18 -19.04 17.25
C THR A 671 10.33 -19.34 15.77
N PHE A 672 11.44 -19.97 15.40
CA PHE A 672 11.69 -20.41 14.02
C PHE A 672 12.48 -21.73 14.00
N SER A 673 12.41 -22.44 12.87
CA SER A 673 13.02 -23.77 12.72
C SER A 673 13.79 -23.89 11.42
N LEU A 674 14.97 -24.51 11.49
CA LEU A 674 15.83 -24.78 10.33
C LEU A 674 15.99 -26.29 10.11
N PRO A 675 15.97 -26.78 8.86
CA PRO A 675 16.17 -28.20 8.58
C PRO A 675 17.66 -28.60 8.69
N ILE A 676 17.93 -29.73 9.35
CA ILE A 676 19.25 -30.36 9.40
C ILE A 676 19.15 -31.89 9.16
N ASP A 677 20.13 -32.49 8.49
CA ASP A 677 20.25 -33.96 8.39
C ASP A 677 21.20 -34.48 9.49
N VAL A 678 20.68 -35.28 10.42
CA VAL A 678 21.46 -35.86 11.53
C VAL A 678 21.82 -37.31 11.23
N ARG A 679 23.12 -37.62 11.17
CA ARG A 679 23.64 -38.97 10.91
C ARG A 679 24.30 -39.60 12.13
N LYS A 680 24.48 -40.92 12.07
CA LYS A 680 25.18 -41.69 13.12
C LYS A 680 26.61 -41.17 13.34
N ALA A 681 27.06 -41.21 14.58
CA ALA A 681 28.44 -40.88 14.95
C ALA A 681 29.44 -41.82 14.26
N LYS A 682 30.64 -41.33 13.93
CA LYS A 682 31.73 -42.16 13.38
C LYS A 682 32.42 -42.91 14.52
N ALA A 683 32.52 -44.23 14.41
CA ALA A 683 33.31 -45.03 15.34
C ALA A 683 34.81 -44.87 15.06
N ALA A 684 35.59 -44.76 16.13
CA ALA A 684 37.03 -44.95 16.14
C ALA A 684 37.35 -46.26 16.88
N LEU A 685 38.13 -47.13 16.24
CA LEU A 685 38.58 -48.39 16.81
C LEU A 685 40.04 -48.32 17.18
N LYS A 686 40.37 -48.73 18.41
CA LYS A 686 41.75 -48.90 18.86
C LYS A 686 41.93 -50.31 19.36
N VAL A 687 42.80 -51.07 18.71
CA VAL A 687 43.07 -52.47 19.02
C VAL A 687 44.49 -52.61 19.56
N ARG A 688 44.65 -53.30 20.68
CA ARG A 688 45.96 -53.64 21.26
C ARG A 688 46.05 -55.12 21.58
N THR A 689 47.21 -55.72 21.38
CA THR A 689 47.49 -57.12 21.70
C THR A 689 48.28 -57.21 23.01
N LYS A 690 48.04 -58.26 23.80
CA LYS A 690 48.87 -58.64 24.96
C LYS A 690 49.07 -60.17 25.00
N PRO A 691 50.26 -60.69 25.36
CA PRO A 691 51.53 -59.95 25.53
C PRO A 691 52.08 -59.42 24.19
N GLY A 692 53.05 -58.51 24.23
CA GLY A 692 53.62 -57.87 23.04
C GLY A 692 54.46 -58.82 22.18
N ARG A 693 55.12 -59.80 22.81
CA ARG A 693 55.79 -60.92 22.13
C ARG A 693 54.81 -62.08 22.00
N ILE A 694 54.66 -62.61 20.78
CA ILE A 694 53.77 -63.75 20.49
C ILE A 694 54.63 -64.87 19.89
N VAL A 695 54.70 -65.98 20.59
CA VAL A 695 55.43 -67.19 20.18
C VAL A 695 54.44 -68.22 19.62
N ARG A 696 54.78 -68.79 18.45
CA ARG A 696 54.01 -69.86 17.78
C ARG A 696 53.78 -71.02 18.76
N GLY A 697 52.57 -71.58 18.80
CA GLY A 697 52.26 -72.77 19.63
C GLY A 697 52.19 -72.54 21.14
N GLU A 698 52.77 -71.46 21.67
CA GLU A 698 52.85 -71.21 23.11
C GLU A 698 51.91 -70.09 23.57
N THR A 699 52.04 -68.92 22.95
CA THR A 699 51.40 -67.69 23.45
C THR A 699 49.91 -67.63 23.10
N ARG A 700 49.04 -67.49 24.12
CA ARG A 700 47.64 -67.09 23.93
C ARG A 700 47.51 -65.57 23.87
N THR A 701 47.23 -65.03 22.69
CA THR A 701 47.10 -63.58 22.49
C THR A 701 45.72 -63.07 22.91
N ARG A 702 45.68 -62.01 23.73
CA ARG A 702 44.44 -61.28 24.07
C ARG A 702 44.40 -59.96 23.30
N LEU A 703 43.30 -59.70 22.61
CA LEU A 703 42.98 -58.41 22.01
C LEU A 703 42.17 -57.57 23.00
N LYS A 704 42.64 -56.35 23.28
CA LYS A 704 41.87 -55.29 23.93
C LYS A 704 41.39 -54.34 22.85
N ILE A 705 40.09 -54.29 22.65
CA ILE A 705 39.43 -53.46 21.64
C ILE A 705 38.72 -52.32 22.39
N LYS A 706 39.05 -51.08 22.04
CA LYS A 706 38.33 -49.89 22.49
C LYS A 706 37.61 -49.29 21.28
N THR A 707 36.30 -49.13 21.39
CA THR A 707 35.47 -48.43 20.42
C THR A 707 34.96 -47.16 21.08
N SER A 708 35.25 -46.02 20.47
CA SER A 708 34.75 -44.70 20.89
C SER A 708 34.05 -44.04 19.71
N ALA A 709 33.11 -43.14 20.00
CA ALA A 709 32.50 -42.29 18.99
C ALA A 709 32.24 -40.92 19.64
N LEU A 710 32.49 -39.85 18.89
CA LEU A 710 32.32 -38.48 19.39
C LEU A 710 30.89 -38.28 19.91
N GLY A 711 30.75 -37.68 21.09
CA GLY A 711 29.43 -37.39 21.69
C GLY A 711 28.61 -38.59 22.15
N ILE A 712 29.15 -39.82 22.08
CA ILE A 712 28.46 -41.03 22.52
C ILE A 712 29.17 -41.63 23.73
N ALA A 713 28.57 -41.48 24.91
CA ALA A 713 29.01 -42.14 26.12
C ALA A 713 28.74 -43.66 26.02
N GLY A 714 29.77 -44.48 26.23
CA GLY A 714 29.65 -45.92 26.33
C GLY A 714 29.13 -46.61 25.06
N VAL A 715 29.91 -46.63 23.98
CA VAL A 715 29.54 -47.30 22.72
C VAL A 715 29.16 -48.78 22.96
N THR A 716 27.97 -49.17 22.49
CA THR A 716 27.42 -50.53 22.56
C THR A 716 27.43 -51.20 21.19
N GLY A 717 27.14 -52.50 21.14
CA GLY A 717 27.07 -53.28 19.90
C GLY A 717 28.05 -54.44 19.89
N LYS A 718 28.28 -55.03 18.71
CA LYS A 718 29.15 -56.20 18.55
C LYS A 718 30.42 -55.85 17.79
N VAL A 719 31.52 -56.43 18.20
CA VAL A 719 32.78 -56.44 17.46
C VAL A 719 33.04 -57.86 16.97
N VAL A 720 33.43 -57.98 15.71
CA VAL A 720 33.83 -59.21 15.05
C VAL A 720 35.33 -59.14 14.78
N VAL A 721 36.08 -60.14 15.25
CA VAL A 721 37.50 -60.31 14.97
C VAL A 721 37.67 -61.49 14.02
N LYS A 722 38.36 -61.29 12.90
CA LYS A 722 38.74 -62.35 11.97
C LYS A 722 40.26 -62.48 11.90
N VAL A 723 40.78 -63.70 12.11
CA VAL A 723 42.21 -64.02 12.02
C VAL A 723 42.40 -65.50 11.69
N GLY A 724 43.23 -65.82 10.70
CA GLY A 724 43.59 -67.19 10.35
C GLY A 724 42.41 -68.12 10.08
N GLY A 725 41.39 -67.65 9.35
CA GLY A 725 40.16 -68.40 9.05
C GLY A 725 39.11 -68.43 10.18
N LYS A 726 39.47 -68.04 11.41
CA LYS A 726 38.56 -68.04 12.57
C LYS A 726 37.86 -66.68 12.76
N LYS A 727 36.61 -66.72 13.25
CA LYS A 727 35.77 -65.55 13.55
C LYS A 727 35.36 -65.56 15.03
N TYR A 728 35.64 -64.47 15.73
CA TYR A 728 35.24 -64.26 17.13
C TYR A 728 34.27 -63.09 17.19
N THR A 729 33.12 -63.25 17.86
CA THR A 729 32.13 -62.18 18.02
C THR A 729 31.96 -61.86 19.50
N VAL A 730 32.10 -60.59 19.87
CA VAL A 730 32.02 -60.13 21.27
C VAL A 730 31.18 -58.87 21.38
N LYS A 731 30.38 -58.75 22.45
CA LYS A 731 29.64 -57.51 22.75
C LYS A 731 30.56 -56.49 23.42
N LEU A 732 30.41 -55.22 23.05
CA LEU A 732 31.05 -54.11 23.77
C LEU A 732 30.38 -53.91 25.13
N LYS A 733 31.18 -53.78 26.19
CA LYS A 733 30.77 -53.26 27.50
C LYS A 733 31.40 -51.89 27.71
N LYS A 734 30.59 -50.83 27.76
CA LYS A 734 31.04 -49.42 27.87
C LYS A 734 32.18 -49.07 26.88
N GLY A 735 32.01 -49.44 25.60
CA GLY A 735 33.00 -49.19 24.54
C GLY A 735 34.26 -50.06 24.59
N LYS A 736 34.30 -51.12 25.41
CA LYS A 736 35.45 -52.03 25.49
C LYS A 736 35.01 -53.46 25.20
N ALA A 737 35.86 -54.21 24.51
CA ALA A 737 35.74 -55.65 24.36
C ALA A 737 37.10 -56.32 24.48
N PHE A 738 37.10 -57.55 24.97
CA PHE A 738 38.29 -58.40 25.05
C PHE A 738 38.03 -59.69 24.29
N VAL A 739 38.97 -60.08 23.44
CA VAL A 739 38.91 -61.35 22.70
C VAL A 739 40.18 -62.11 22.97
N ARG A 740 40.07 -63.36 23.41
CA ARG A 740 41.21 -64.27 23.54
C ARG A 740 41.29 -65.08 22.26
N LEU A 741 42.42 -64.97 21.55
CA LEU A 741 42.67 -65.71 20.32
C LEU A 741 43.26 -67.08 20.64
N ASP A 742 43.01 -68.03 19.75
CA ASP A 742 43.75 -69.30 19.73
C ASP A 742 45.24 -69.07 19.47
N ARG A 743 46.06 -70.05 19.88
CA ARG A 743 47.49 -70.05 19.63
C ARG A 743 47.75 -70.10 18.12
N PHE A 744 48.76 -69.36 17.65
CA PHE A 744 49.10 -69.35 16.23
C PHE A 744 49.90 -70.59 15.84
N ALA A 745 49.40 -71.35 14.87
CA ALA A 745 50.02 -72.59 14.39
C ALA A 745 51.24 -72.37 13.47
N LYS A 746 51.45 -71.15 12.92
CA LYS A 746 52.59 -70.80 12.05
C LYS A 746 53.18 -69.45 12.48
N ALA A 747 54.50 -69.31 12.45
CA ALA A 747 55.19 -68.03 12.64
C ALA A 747 54.94 -67.06 11.45
N GLY A 748 55.43 -65.83 11.56
CA GLY A 748 55.32 -64.78 10.54
C GLY A 748 54.33 -63.66 10.89
N LYS A 749 54.13 -62.72 9.97
CA LYS A 749 53.15 -61.63 10.11
C LYS A 749 51.72 -62.18 9.97
N LYS A 750 50.83 -61.89 10.91
CA LYS A 750 49.41 -62.27 10.88
C LYS A 750 48.54 -61.02 10.88
N LYS A 751 47.67 -60.90 9.88
CA LYS A 751 46.66 -59.83 9.82
C LYS A 751 45.46 -60.22 10.69
N ILE A 752 45.02 -59.28 11.52
CA ILE A 752 43.83 -59.39 12.35
C ILE A 752 42.87 -58.29 11.91
N VAL A 753 41.72 -58.69 11.38
CA VAL A 753 40.67 -57.75 10.97
C VAL A 753 39.68 -57.62 12.12
N VAL A 754 39.53 -56.42 12.66
CA VAL A 754 38.57 -56.10 13.70
C VAL A 754 37.49 -55.21 13.10
N SER A 755 36.24 -55.64 13.15
CA SER A 755 35.09 -54.91 12.59
C SER A 755 34.03 -54.70 13.67
N TYR A 756 33.74 -53.44 13.96
CA TYR A 756 32.58 -53.06 14.75
C TYR A 756 31.36 -52.96 13.84
N ALA A 757 30.31 -53.72 14.16
CA ALA A 757 29.10 -53.81 13.33
C ALA A 757 28.25 -52.53 13.32
N GLY A 758 28.52 -51.57 14.22
CA GLY A 758 27.69 -50.40 14.42
C GLY A 758 26.61 -50.59 15.48
N SER A 759 25.80 -49.56 15.65
CA SER A 759 24.61 -49.52 16.49
C SER A 759 23.56 -48.58 15.89
N ARG A 760 22.46 -48.32 16.61
CA ARG A 760 21.48 -47.29 16.24
C ARG A 760 22.13 -45.90 16.12
N LYS A 761 23.14 -45.59 16.95
CA LYS A 761 23.73 -44.25 17.07
C LYS A 761 25.14 -44.12 16.49
N VAL A 762 25.83 -45.23 16.27
CA VAL A 762 27.23 -45.25 15.81
C VAL A 762 27.35 -46.08 14.55
N ARG A 763 27.99 -45.53 13.51
CA ARG A 763 28.29 -46.25 12.27
C ARG A 763 29.30 -47.38 12.56
N GLY A 764 29.20 -48.48 11.82
CA GLY A 764 30.22 -49.53 11.85
C GLY A 764 31.60 -48.99 11.44
N ALA A 765 32.64 -49.65 11.92
CA ALA A 765 34.03 -49.32 11.61
C ALA A 765 34.85 -50.60 11.45
N ARG A 766 35.96 -50.51 10.72
CA ARG A 766 36.88 -51.62 10.47
C ARG A 766 38.30 -51.15 10.67
N GLU A 767 39.08 -51.97 11.35
CA GLU A 767 40.50 -51.77 11.63
C GLU A 767 41.26 -53.06 11.29
N VAL A 768 42.44 -52.95 10.69
CA VAL A 768 43.29 -54.10 10.40
C VAL A 768 44.63 -53.88 11.08
N ILE A 769 44.96 -54.74 12.04
CA ILE A 769 46.27 -54.72 12.69
C ILE A 769 47.10 -55.91 12.23
N THR A 770 48.42 -55.75 12.22
CA THR A 770 49.36 -56.83 11.93
C THR A 770 50.15 -57.18 13.18
N VAL A 771 50.22 -58.47 13.53
CA VAL A 771 51.04 -58.98 14.62
C VAL A 771 52.18 -59.85 14.09
N LYS A 772 53.35 -59.79 14.72
CA LYS A 772 54.50 -60.66 14.37
C LYS A 772 54.52 -61.86 15.32
N VAL A 773 54.27 -63.05 14.79
CA VAL A 773 54.41 -64.32 15.51
C VAL A 773 55.83 -64.84 15.29
N ARG A 774 56.60 -65.00 16.37
CA ARG A 774 57.98 -65.50 16.29
C ARG A 774 57.99 -67.03 16.38
N ARG A 775 59.05 -67.64 15.84
CA ARG A 775 59.42 -69.01 16.23
C ARG A 775 59.84 -68.98 17.72
N SER A 776 59.63 -70.09 18.42
CA SER A 776 60.07 -70.30 19.80
C SER A 776 61.53 -69.91 19.96
#